data_AF-A0A0A9Y9V5-F1
#
_entry.id   AF-A0A0A9Y9V5-F1
#
_cell.length_a   1.000
_cell.length_b   1.000
_cell.length_c   1.000
_cell.angle_alpha   90.00
_cell.angle_beta   90.00
_cell.angle_gamma   90.00
#
_symmetry.space_group_name_H-M   'P 1'
#
loop_
_entity.id
_entity.type
_entity.pdbx_description
1 polymer ?
#
loop_
_entity_poly.entity_id
_entity_poly.type
_entity_poly.pdbx_seq_one_letter_code
_entity_poly.pdbx_strand_id
1 'polypeptide(L)'
;FIFTDLDIKEEVFLEYLNNILSSGVISNLFNRDEQQEVISELSPIMRRENNKRTLNNEIVMDYFIQRTCQNLHVVFCFSPVGEKFRSRAMRFPALISGCTLDWFQPWPRDALVSVARHFLTEFKIECSPKVKLELVDALGYIQHIVSNTSAEYFQRFRRATHVTPKSYLNFIGAYKKIYVEKQKELGEGAMRMDTGLMKLEEASVCVGLLKTELAEMERELAVASKKAEDVLVEVTDRAHQAEAVKNQVMKVKEKAEALVEVIAKEKAMAEIKLEAAKPALEEAEAALNTIKPAHIATVRKLGRPPHLIMRIMDCVLIFFHRKLHPVIADSAAPCPKPSWAESLKMMASTTFLLQLQNYPKDCITNAMIDLLQPYFNMEDYNMETAKRVCGDVAGLLSWTKAMGFFHSVNKEVLPLKANLAMQEARLKLAMDDLAAAENELFSREQALEEVKAQYDGAVREKQRLTDAANNCLRKMTAATALINGLGGEKIRWTQQSKEFKEQLGRLVGDVLLATAFLSYCGPYNQQFRANLLTNWTEILEGHEIPFTVNLNVINMLVESSTVSEWTLQGLPNDELSVQNALIVTKSSSYPLLIDPQTQAKMWIKNKESTNELQITSLNHKYFRTHLEDCLSLGRPLLIEDVGEELDPVIDNVLEKNFIKSGSIEKVVVGDKETDVMPGFMLYVTTKLPNPAYSPEISAKTSIIDFTVTMQGLEDQLLGRVILMEKSELESERVALFESVIKNQKRMKELESNLLHRLTSSQGSLVDDEALIDVLQVTKATSEEVNAKLVVSEETEQKIMVAREEFRAVAGRGSILYFLIVEMSNVNVMYQNSLKQFLNIFDSSILKSPKSKDTIERIDNILMFLTYQVWTYTLRSLYERHKPLFTLMLAMKIDCYKGSITHEEFLAFIKGGASLDLNAVTPKPFRWILDITWLNLVEISKLPAFSTLLGKILLAQSMERLPSLI
;
A
#
# COMPACT_ATOMS: atom_id res chain seq x y z
N PHE A 1 8.37 59.28 -10.92
CA PHE A 1 7.60 58.54 -11.93
C PHE A 1 8.55 57.66 -12.70
N ILE A 2 8.20 56.38 -12.88
CA ILE A 2 8.92 55.46 -13.75
C ILE A 2 8.02 55.24 -14.96
N PHE A 3 8.59 55.34 -16.15
CA PHE A 3 7.89 55.20 -17.40
C PHE A 3 8.65 54.22 -18.30
N THR A 4 7.98 53.16 -18.74
CA THR A 4 8.58 52.05 -19.48
C THR A 4 8.10 52.02 -20.93
N ASP A 5 8.75 51.22 -21.78
CA ASP A 5 8.30 51.05 -23.17
C ASP A 5 6.87 50.48 -23.28
N LEU A 6 6.43 49.69 -22.29
CA LEU A 6 5.10 49.07 -22.25
C LEU A 6 3.98 50.07 -21.95
N ASP A 7 4.30 51.18 -21.30
CA ASP A 7 3.34 52.25 -20.99
C ASP A 7 2.99 53.07 -22.26
N ILE A 8 3.78 52.95 -23.33
CA ILE A 8 3.59 53.67 -24.59
C ILE A 8 2.64 52.90 -25.49
N LYS A 9 1.34 53.11 -25.30
CA LYS A 9 0.29 52.59 -26.20
C LYS A 9 0.18 53.39 -27.49
N GLU A 10 0.34 54.71 -27.39
CA GLU A 10 0.29 55.63 -28.51
C GLU A 10 1.49 56.57 -28.49
N GLU A 11 2.09 56.80 -29.66
CA GLU A 11 3.27 57.66 -29.80
C GLU A 11 2.99 59.13 -29.41
N VAL A 12 1.72 59.55 -29.37
CA VAL A 12 1.29 60.89 -28.92
C VAL A 12 1.67 61.13 -27.45
N PHE A 13 1.71 60.08 -26.63
CA PHE A 13 2.07 60.23 -25.21
C PHE A 13 3.49 60.79 -25.02
N LEU A 14 4.41 60.43 -25.94
CA LEU A 14 5.78 60.94 -25.93
C LEU A 14 5.86 62.43 -26.27
N GLU A 15 4.86 63.00 -26.95
CA GLU A 15 4.80 64.44 -27.22
C GLU A 15 4.60 65.24 -25.94
N TYR A 16 3.69 64.78 -25.06
CA TYR A 16 3.48 65.40 -23.75
C TYR A 16 4.73 65.30 -22.88
N LEU A 17 5.37 64.13 -22.85
CA LEU A 17 6.62 63.94 -22.12
C LEU A 17 7.76 64.80 -22.67
N ASN A 18 7.87 64.92 -23.99
CA ASN A 18 8.85 65.80 -24.63
C ASN A 18 8.65 67.26 -24.19
N ASN A 19 7.40 67.74 -24.11
CA ASN A 19 7.08 69.09 -23.65
C ASN A 19 7.36 69.31 -22.15
N ILE A 20 7.12 68.29 -21.32
CA ILE A 20 7.51 68.31 -19.90
C ILE A 20 9.04 68.45 -19.79
N LEU A 21 9.80 67.67 -20.55
CA LEU A 21 11.27 67.67 -20.47
C LEU A 21 11.89 68.93 -21.07
N SER A 22 11.29 69.53 -22.09
CA SER A 22 11.82 70.73 -22.73
C SER A 22 11.42 72.02 -22.01
N SER A 23 10.15 72.15 -21.62
CA SER A 23 9.58 73.41 -21.10
C SER A 23 9.01 73.31 -19.68
N GLY A 24 8.91 72.12 -19.10
CA GLY A 24 8.29 71.91 -17.78
C GLY A 24 6.77 72.11 -17.76
N VAL A 25 6.15 72.40 -18.90
CA VAL A 25 4.73 72.76 -19.02
C VAL A 25 4.09 72.02 -20.20
N ILE A 26 2.89 71.49 -19.99
CA ILE A 26 2.01 71.01 -21.05
C ILE A 26 0.91 72.05 -21.28
N SER A 27 0.77 72.53 -22.52
CA SER A 27 -0.28 73.47 -22.88
C SER A 27 -1.67 72.86 -22.66
N ASN A 28 -2.58 73.63 -22.05
CA ASN A 28 -3.95 73.22 -21.73
C ASN A 28 -4.08 71.96 -20.84
N LEU A 29 -3.06 71.65 -20.03
CA LEU A 29 -3.14 70.55 -19.07
C LEU A 29 -4.20 70.80 -18.00
N PHE A 30 -4.20 72.03 -17.44
CA PHE A 30 -5.16 72.45 -16.42
C PHE A 30 -6.22 73.35 -17.03
N ASN A 31 -7.49 73.08 -16.72
CA ASN A 31 -8.58 73.97 -17.06
C ASN A 31 -8.56 75.23 -16.16
N ARG A 32 -9.40 76.23 -16.48
CA ARG A 32 -9.39 77.51 -15.74
C ARG A 32 -9.75 77.36 -14.25
N ASP A 33 -10.59 76.40 -13.90
CA ASP A 33 -11.04 76.18 -12.54
C ASP A 33 -9.94 75.51 -11.71
N GLU A 34 -9.28 74.48 -12.26
CA GLU A 34 -8.10 73.82 -11.68
C GLU A 34 -6.93 74.79 -11.49
N GLN A 35 -6.69 75.70 -12.45
CA GLN A 35 -5.68 76.74 -12.28
C GLN A 35 -5.99 77.67 -11.10
N GLN A 36 -7.27 78.05 -10.92
CA GLN A 36 -7.68 78.87 -9.77
C GLN A 36 -7.53 78.13 -8.45
N GLU A 37 -7.81 76.82 -8.43
CA GLU A 37 -7.61 75.97 -7.26
C GLU A 37 -6.12 75.91 -6.87
N VAL A 38 -5.23 75.62 -7.83
CA VAL A 38 -3.78 75.63 -7.63
C VAL A 38 -3.29 76.98 -7.10
N ILE A 39 -3.78 78.09 -7.67
CA ILE A 39 -3.44 79.44 -7.23
C ILE A 39 -3.92 79.68 -5.78
N SER A 40 -5.13 79.26 -5.45
CA SER A 40 -5.72 79.42 -4.11
C SER A 40 -4.91 78.68 -3.05
N GLU A 41 -4.52 77.43 -3.33
CA GLU A 41 -3.76 76.60 -2.39
C GLU A 41 -2.29 77.03 -2.23
N LEU A 42 -1.63 77.43 -3.32
CA LEU A 42 -0.21 77.79 -3.29
C LEU A 42 0.05 79.22 -2.86
N SER A 43 -0.91 80.13 -3.03
CA SER A 43 -0.81 81.52 -2.56
C SER A 43 -0.40 81.67 -1.09
N PRO A 44 -1.03 80.99 -0.11
CA PRO A 44 -0.62 81.09 1.29
C PRO A 44 0.76 80.49 1.56
N ILE A 45 1.15 79.43 0.82
CA ILE A 45 2.46 78.78 0.97
C ILE A 45 3.57 79.69 0.43
N MET A 46 3.36 80.27 -0.76
CA MET A 46 4.29 81.23 -1.36
C MET A 46 4.46 82.48 -0.50
N ARG A 47 3.39 82.99 0.14
CA ARG A 47 3.49 84.09 1.11
C ARG A 47 4.41 83.76 2.27
N ARG A 48 4.28 82.56 2.85
CA ARG A 48 5.11 82.10 3.98
C ARG A 48 6.58 81.96 3.60
N GLU A 49 6.86 81.40 2.43
CA GLU A 49 8.23 81.16 1.96
C GLU A 49 8.90 82.44 1.41
N ASN A 50 8.13 83.38 0.85
CA ASN A 50 8.62 84.61 0.22
C ASN A 50 7.81 85.85 0.65
N ASN A 51 8.00 86.29 1.91
CA ASN A 51 7.27 87.41 2.53
C ASN A 51 7.38 88.79 1.82
N LYS A 52 8.28 88.96 0.83
CA LYS A 52 8.58 90.25 0.18
C LYS A 52 8.09 90.38 -1.28
N ARG A 53 7.46 89.37 -1.88
CA ARG A 53 6.95 89.43 -3.27
C ARG A 53 5.47 89.77 -3.31
N THR A 54 5.06 90.65 -4.22
CA THR A 54 3.65 90.90 -4.56
C THR A 54 3.06 89.66 -5.24
N LEU A 55 1.91 89.19 -4.77
CA LEU A 55 1.23 88.04 -5.36
C LEU A 55 0.43 88.49 -6.60
N ASN A 56 0.81 87.93 -7.74
CA ASN A 56 0.01 87.92 -8.96
C ASN A 56 -0.28 86.45 -9.31
N ASN A 57 -1.43 86.16 -9.91
CA ASN A 57 -1.84 84.81 -10.32
C ASN A 57 -0.78 84.15 -11.21
N GLU A 58 -0.17 84.91 -12.13
CA GLU A 58 0.92 84.45 -12.99
C GLU A 58 2.16 84.02 -12.19
N ILE A 59 2.54 84.82 -11.18
CA ILE A 59 3.73 84.53 -10.34
C ILE A 59 3.50 83.28 -9.48
N VAL A 60 2.28 83.05 -9.01
CA VAL A 60 1.93 81.84 -8.25
C VAL A 60 2.00 80.60 -9.15
N MET A 61 1.56 80.71 -10.40
CA MET A 61 1.68 79.62 -11.39
C MET A 61 3.14 79.37 -11.81
N ASP A 62 3.95 80.40 -11.97
CA ASP A 62 5.40 80.24 -12.19
C ASP A 62 6.08 79.56 -11.01
N TYR A 63 5.69 79.93 -9.78
CA TYR A 63 6.17 79.28 -8.56
C TYR A 63 5.75 77.81 -8.47
N PHE A 64 4.52 77.48 -8.89
CA PHE A 64 4.07 76.10 -9.03
C PHE A 64 4.91 75.30 -10.04
N ILE A 65 5.16 75.85 -11.22
CA ILE A 65 5.96 75.20 -12.27
C ILE A 65 7.39 74.98 -11.78
N GLN A 66 8.01 75.98 -11.16
CA GLN A 66 9.37 75.87 -10.63
C GLN A 66 9.46 74.77 -9.57
N ARG A 67 8.49 74.71 -8.64
CA ARG A 67 8.44 73.68 -7.60
C ARG A 67 8.19 72.29 -8.20
N THR A 68 7.34 72.20 -9.22
CA THR A 68 7.11 70.96 -9.96
C THR A 68 8.38 70.48 -10.65
N CYS A 69 9.08 71.35 -11.39
CA CYS A 69 10.35 70.99 -12.04
C CYS A 69 11.44 70.53 -11.06
N GLN A 70 11.45 71.07 -9.83
CA GLN A 70 12.42 70.68 -8.80
C GLN A 70 12.11 69.34 -8.14
N ASN A 71 10.83 68.96 -8.01
CA ASN A 71 10.41 67.78 -7.24
C ASN A 71 9.92 66.62 -8.12
N LEU A 72 9.58 66.88 -9.39
CA LEU A 72 9.10 65.86 -10.32
C LEU A 72 10.28 65.19 -11.02
N HIS A 73 10.65 64.00 -10.55
CA HIS A 73 11.62 63.15 -11.22
C HIS A 73 10.91 62.11 -12.09
N VAL A 74 11.25 62.09 -13.38
CA VAL A 74 10.75 61.10 -14.35
C VAL A 74 11.93 60.26 -14.81
N VAL A 75 11.80 58.93 -14.72
CA VAL A 75 12.80 57.96 -15.15
C VAL A 75 12.23 57.17 -16.32
N PHE A 76 12.92 57.21 -17.46
CA PHE A 76 12.56 56.45 -18.65
C PHE A 76 13.36 55.16 -18.72
N CYS A 77 12.68 54.03 -18.82
CA CYS A 77 13.28 52.72 -18.98
C CYS A 77 12.94 52.20 -20.39
N PHE A 78 13.78 52.52 -21.36
CA PHE A 78 13.61 52.11 -22.75
C PHE A 78 14.63 51.06 -23.16
N SER A 79 14.16 50.07 -23.93
CA SER A 79 15.00 49.04 -24.50
C SER A 79 15.78 49.60 -25.69
N PRO A 80 17.11 49.41 -25.74
CA PRO A 80 17.91 49.80 -26.90
C PRO A 80 17.73 48.82 -28.08
N VAL A 81 16.99 47.72 -27.88
CA VAL A 81 16.81 46.66 -28.87
C VAL A 81 15.63 47.00 -29.78
N GLY A 82 15.90 47.06 -31.09
CA GLY A 82 14.90 47.36 -32.12
C GLY A 82 14.99 48.79 -32.66
N GLU A 83 14.20 49.09 -33.69
CA GLU A 83 14.25 50.39 -34.38
C GLU A 83 13.40 51.48 -33.69
N LYS A 84 12.44 51.07 -32.85
CA LYS A 84 11.49 51.97 -32.18
C LYS A 84 12.18 53.02 -31.32
N PHE A 85 13.07 52.62 -30.40
CA PHE A 85 13.77 53.57 -29.54
C PHE A 85 14.60 54.59 -30.36
N ARG A 86 15.30 54.13 -31.40
CA ARG A 86 16.04 55.01 -32.31
C ARG A 86 15.11 56.02 -32.97
N SER A 87 13.96 55.58 -33.47
CA SER A 87 12.98 56.46 -34.12
C SER A 87 12.37 57.48 -33.15
N ARG A 88 12.03 57.04 -31.92
CA ARG A 88 11.52 57.89 -30.83
C ARG A 88 12.53 58.93 -30.41
N ALA A 89 13.79 58.55 -30.21
CA ALA A 89 14.86 59.45 -29.85
C ALA A 89 15.11 60.54 -30.92
N MET A 90 14.94 60.21 -32.20
CA MET A 90 15.04 61.20 -33.29
C MET A 90 13.82 62.12 -33.37
N ARG A 91 12.61 61.60 -33.10
CA ARG A 91 11.36 62.35 -33.18
C ARG A 91 11.12 63.25 -31.96
N PHE A 92 11.61 62.85 -30.79
CA PHE A 92 11.44 63.54 -29.50
C PHE A 92 12.82 63.81 -28.86
N PRO A 93 13.55 64.86 -29.29
CA PRO A 93 14.92 65.12 -28.84
C PRO A 93 15.04 65.38 -27.34
N ALA A 94 13.99 65.89 -26.69
CA ALA A 94 14.02 66.19 -25.26
C ALA A 94 14.18 64.92 -24.40
N LEU A 95 13.83 63.74 -24.92
CA LEU A 95 14.10 62.46 -24.25
C LEU A 95 15.59 62.23 -24.03
N ILE A 96 16.44 62.75 -24.92
CA ILE A 96 17.90 62.60 -24.84
C ILE A 96 18.54 63.83 -24.22
N SER A 97 18.11 65.05 -24.59
CA SER A 97 18.73 66.28 -24.10
C SER A 97 18.26 66.69 -22.69
N GLY A 98 17.05 66.30 -22.30
CA GLY A 98 16.44 66.64 -21.00
C GLY A 98 16.64 65.57 -19.93
N CYS A 99 17.29 64.46 -20.25
CA CYS A 99 17.53 63.35 -19.32
C CYS A 99 19.02 62.99 -19.24
N THR A 100 19.43 62.40 -18.11
CA THR A 100 20.74 61.76 -18.01
C THR A 100 20.61 60.33 -18.52
N LEU A 101 21.53 59.92 -19.41
CA LEU A 101 21.55 58.55 -19.94
C LEU A 101 22.35 57.64 -19.02
N ASP A 102 21.72 56.56 -18.57
CA ASP A 102 22.37 55.47 -17.86
C ASP A 102 22.29 54.18 -18.70
N TRP A 103 23.43 53.56 -18.96
CA TRP A 103 23.53 52.40 -19.85
C TRP A 103 23.64 51.11 -19.05
N PHE A 104 22.57 50.31 -19.08
CA PHE A 104 22.56 48.99 -18.47
C PHE A 104 23.26 47.97 -19.38
N GLN A 105 24.45 47.54 -18.98
CA GLN A 105 25.19 46.48 -19.67
C GLN A 105 24.64 45.09 -19.29
N PRO A 106 24.75 44.10 -20.19
CA PRO A 106 24.51 42.70 -19.83
C PRO A 106 25.37 42.29 -18.63
N TRP A 107 24.84 41.41 -17.78
CA TRP A 107 25.56 40.97 -16.59
C TRP A 107 26.88 40.28 -16.96
N PRO A 108 28.03 40.78 -16.46
CA PRO A 108 29.29 40.09 -16.64
C PRO A 108 29.30 38.77 -15.87
N ARG A 109 30.25 37.90 -16.21
CA ARG A 109 30.40 36.59 -15.55
C ARG A 109 30.48 36.71 -14.02
N ASP A 110 31.23 37.66 -13.50
CA ASP A 110 31.39 37.83 -12.05
C ASP A 110 30.07 38.19 -11.35
N ALA A 111 29.20 38.96 -12.02
CA ALA A 111 27.87 39.27 -11.52
C ALA A 111 26.97 38.03 -11.52
N LEU A 112 27.01 37.22 -12.58
CA LEU A 112 26.26 35.95 -12.66
C LEU A 112 26.66 34.98 -11.54
N VAL A 113 27.96 34.88 -11.27
CA VAL A 113 28.50 34.06 -10.17
C VAL A 113 28.07 34.61 -8.81
N SER A 114 28.15 35.93 -8.60
CA SER A 114 27.72 36.56 -7.34
C SER A 114 26.23 36.35 -7.07
N VAL A 115 25.40 36.45 -8.10
CA VAL A 115 23.95 36.21 -8.00
C VAL A 115 23.65 34.75 -7.68
N ALA A 116 24.27 33.80 -8.40
CA ALA A 116 24.13 32.38 -8.10
C ALA A 116 24.58 32.05 -6.67
N ARG A 117 25.69 32.65 -6.21
CA ARG A 117 26.18 32.49 -4.83
C ARG A 117 25.13 32.95 -3.82
N HIS A 118 24.56 34.15 -4.02
CA HIS A 118 23.53 34.66 -3.12
C HIS A 118 22.33 33.71 -3.00
N PHE A 119 21.82 33.21 -4.13
CA PHE A 119 20.66 32.31 -4.12
C PHE A 119 20.97 30.89 -3.62
N LEU A 120 22.17 30.35 -3.86
CA LEU A 120 22.52 28.97 -3.50
C LEU A 120 23.16 28.82 -2.13
N THR A 121 23.61 29.91 -1.49
CA THR A 121 24.26 29.83 -0.16
C THR A 121 23.33 29.16 0.87
N GLU A 122 22.07 29.62 0.98
CA GLU A 122 21.08 29.09 1.92
C GLU A 122 20.44 27.76 1.47
N PHE A 123 20.57 27.41 0.18
CA PHE A 123 19.96 26.20 -0.38
C PHE A 123 20.78 24.95 -0.01
N LYS A 124 20.13 23.95 0.58
CA LYS A 124 20.76 22.68 0.96
C LYS A 124 20.88 21.77 -0.26
N ILE A 125 22.11 21.34 -0.55
CA ILE A 125 22.46 20.42 -1.64
C ILE A 125 23.31 19.33 -1.01
N GLU A 126 23.04 18.07 -1.34
CA GLU A 126 23.80 16.91 -0.86
C GLU A 126 25.11 16.78 -1.65
N CYS A 127 26.06 17.66 -1.36
CA CYS A 127 27.38 17.66 -2.00
C CYS A 127 28.46 18.18 -1.07
N SER A 128 29.72 17.96 -1.45
CA SER A 128 30.84 18.54 -0.72
C SER A 128 30.84 20.07 -0.86
N PRO A 129 31.33 20.83 0.14
CA PRO A 129 31.43 22.28 0.05
C PRO A 129 32.24 22.77 -1.17
N LYS A 130 33.24 21.99 -1.61
CA LYS A 130 34.02 22.26 -2.82
C LYS A 130 33.11 22.21 -4.06
N VAL A 131 32.38 21.10 -4.25
CA VAL A 131 31.46 20.93 -5.39
C VAL A 131 30.37 22.01 -5.40
N LYS A 132 29.89 22.46 -4.23
CA LYS A 132 28.92 23.56 -4.16
C LYS A 132 29.48 24.89 -4.66
N LEU A 133 30.75 25.18 -4.41
CA LEU A 133 31.41 26.39 -4.93
C LEU A 133 31.61 26.30 -6.44
N GLU A 134 32.07 25.16 -6.94
CA GLU A 134 32.26 24.92 -8.37
C GLU A 134 30.93 24.95 -9.13
N LEU A 135 29.84 24.44 -8.54
CA LEU A 135 28.48 24.53 -9.09
C LEU A 135 28.05 25.99 -9.33
N VAL A 136 28.34 26.88 -8.37
CA VAL A 136 28.00 28.31 -8.48
C VAL A 136 28.75 28.95 -9.64
N ASP A 137 30.01 28.59 -9.83
CA ASP A 137 30.81 29.09 -10.95
C ASP A 137 30.29 28.52 -12.29
N ALA A 138 29.99 27.22 -12.36
CA ALA A 138 29.44 26.56 -13.53
C ALA A 138 28.11 27.15 -14.00
N LEU A 139 27.20 27.52 -13.08
CA LEU A 139 25.95 28.21 -13.39
C LEU A 139 26.18 29.53 -14.15
N GLY A 140 27.16 30.31 -13.72
CA GLY A 140 27.53 31.56 -14.40
C GLY A 140 28.12 31.32 -15.79
N TYR A 141 28.93 30.28 -15.95
CA TYR A 141 29.50 29.89 -17.25
C TYR A 141 28.44 29.45 -18.25
N ILE A 142 27.47 28.63 -17.82
CA ILE A 142 26.39 28.14 -18.69
C ILE A 142 25.67 29.31 -19.36
N GLN A 143 25.18 30.29 -18.60
CA GLN A 143 24.51 31.45 -19.17
C GLN A 143 25.42 32.26 -20.11
N HIS A 144 26.69 32.43 -19.76
CA HIS A 144 27.64 33.14 -20.62
C HIS A 144 27.81 32.45 -21.98
N ILE A 145 27.93 31.12 -22.01
CA ILE A 145 27.99 30.34 -23.26
C ILE A 145 26.71 30.48 -24.07
N VAL A 146 25.53 30.47 -23.43
CA VAL A 146 24.26 30.68 -24.15
C VAL A 146 24.22 32.05 -24.81
N SER A 147 24.72 33.10 -24.13
CA SER A 147 24.79 34.44 -24.71
C SER A 147 25.67 34.49 -25.98
N ASN A 148 26.84 33.82 -25.96
CA ASN A 148 27.72 33.74 -27.12
C ASN A 148 27.07 32.92 -28.26
N THR A 149 26.42 31.81 -27.90
CA THR A 149 25.72 30.93 -28.83
C THR A 149 24.53 31.64 -29.49
N SER A 150 23.79 32.49 -28.77
CA SER A 150 22.73 33.34 -29.32
C SER A 150 23.26 34.27 -30.41
N ALA A 151 24.43 34.89 -30.21
CA ALA A 151 25.05 35.76 -31.20
C ALA A 151 25.45 34.97 -32.46
N GLU A 152 26.03 33.79 -32.30
CA GLU A 152 26.38 32.90 -33.41
C GLU A 152 25.13 32.41 -34.16
N TYR A 153 24.08 32.03 -33.45
CA TYR A 153 22.82 31.59 -34.04
C TYR A 153 22.18 32.68 -34.89
N PHE A 154 22.20 33.93 -34.41
CA PHE A 154 21.75 35.08 -35.19
C PHE A 154 22.62 35.32 -36.43
N GLN A 155 23.94 35.17 -36.34
CA GLN A 155 24.83 35.33 -37.50
C GLN A 155 24.58 34.28 -38.59
N ARG A 156 24.34 33.02 -38.20
CA ARG A 156 24.12 31.91 -39.14
C ARG A 156 22.69 31.85 -39.69
N PHE A 157 21.67 31.99 -38.84
CA PHE A 157 20.26 31.76 -39.19
C PHE A 157 19.41 33.02 -39.25
N ARG A 158 19.93 34.18 -38.84
CA ARG A 158 19.17 35.44 -38.75
C ARG A 158 17.91 35.33 -37.88
N ARG A 159 17.96 34.47 -36.86
CA ARG A 159 16.93 34.30 -35.84
C ARG A 159 17.43 34.92 -34.54
N ALA A 160 16.71 35.89 -34.02
CA ALA A 160 17.09 36.57 -32.79
C ALA A 160 16.70 35.73 -31.57
N THR A 161 17.66 35.49 -30.68
CA THR A 161 17.42 34.87 -29.37
C THR A 161 18.02 35.76 -28.30
N HIS A 162 17.31 35.93 -27.20
CA HIS A 162 17.70 36.83 -26.12
C HIS A 162 17.87 36.06 -24.82
N VAL A 163 18.98 36.35 -24.12
CA VAL A 163 19.24 35.85 -22.78
C VAL A 163 19.18 37.05 -21.84
N THR A 164 18.36 36.96 -20.79
CA THR A 164 18.16 38.07 -19.86
C THR A 164 18.54 37.69 -18.43
N PRO A 165 18.82 38.67 -17.54
CA PRO A 165 18.98 38.40 -16.12
C PRO A 165 17.77 37.69 -15.50
N LYS A 166 16.54 38.02 -15.93
CA LYS A 166 15.33 37.35 -15.46
C LYS A 166 15.32 35.86 -15.86
N SER A 167 15.71 35.54 -17.09
CA SER A 167 15.87 34.16 -17.55
C SER A 167 16.87 33.38 -16.67
N TYR A 168 17.96 34.03 -16.21
CA TYR A 168 18.91 33.43 -15.25
C TYR A 168 18.29 33.12 -13.90
N LEU A 169 17.50 34.06 -13.37
CA LEU A 169 16.80 33.89 -12.10
C LEU A 169 15.77 32.77 -12.18
N ASN A 170 15.04 32.69 -13.29
CA ASN A 170 14.11 31.59 -13.56
C ASN A 170 14.85 30.26 -13.65
N PHE A 171 16.01 30.22 -14.30
CA PHE A 171 16.88 29.04 -14.37
C PHE A 171 17.35 28.58 -12.98
N ILE A 172 17.84 29.48 -12.12
CA ILE A 172 18.22 29.16 -10.73
C ILE A 172 17.00 28.69 -9.93
N GLY A 173 15.85 29.34 -10.10
CA GLY A 173 14.59 28.92 -9.47
C GLY A 173 14.16 27.51 -9.89
N ALA A 174 14.25 27.21 -11.19
CA ALA A 174 13.98 25.89 -11.75
C ALA A 174 14.96 24.84 -11.23
N TYR A 175 16.26 25.18 -11.12
CA TYR A 175 17.26 24.33 -10.49
C TYR A 175 16.87 23.92 -9.08
N LYS A 176 16.54 24.89 -8.22
CA LYS A 176 16.11 24.59 -6.83
C LYS A 176 14.87 23.69 -6.79
N LYS A 177 13.88 23.98 -7.64
CA LYS A 177 12.63 23.22 -7.68
C LYS A 177 12.85 21.78 -8.14
N ILE A 178 13.48 21.58 -9.30
CA ILE A 178 13.71 20.26 -9.89
C ILE A 178 14.67 19.45 -9.02
N TYR A 179 15.68 20.08 -8.41
CA TYR A 179 16.59 19.40 -7.49
C TYR A 179 15.84 18.81 -6.29
N VAL A 180 14.98 19.59 -5.62
CA VAL A 180 14.19 19.10 -4.47
C VAL A 180 13.23 17.99 -4.89
N GLU A 181 12.54 18.16 -6.02
CA GLU A 181 11.61 17.15 -6.55
C GLU A 181 12.33 15.83 -6.83
N LYS A 182 13.46 15.87 -7.55
CA LYS A 182 14.23 14.68 -7.90
C LYS A 182 14.96 14.06 -6.71
N GLN A 183 15.47 14.88 -5.79
CA GLN A 183 16.07 14.39 -4.56
C GLN A 183 15.04 13.63 -3.72
N LYS A 184 13.83 14.18 -3.60
CA LYS A 184 12.73 13.51 -2.90
C LYS A 184 12.31 12.22 -3.60
N GLU A 185 12.12 12.25 -4.91
CA GLU A 185 11.74 11.07 -5.72
C GLU A 185 12.76 9.93 -5.56
N LEU A 186 14.06 10.22 -5.74
CA LEU A 186 15.14 9.25 -5.63
C LEU A 186 15.37 8.80 -4.18
N GLY A 187 15.29 9.72 -3.22
CA GLY A 187 15.45 9.44 -1.79
C GLY A 187 14.32 8.56 -1.24
N GLU A 188 13.07 8.86 -1.57
CA GLU A 188 11.91 8.02 -1.24
C GLU A 188 11.98 6.68 -1.97
N GLY A 189 12.47 6.64 -3.22
CA GLY A 189 12.74 5.41 -3.96
C GLY A 189 13.76 4.51 -3.23
N ALA A 190 14.91 5.06 -2.87
CA ALA A 190 15.96 4.34 -2.13
C ALA A 190 15.47 3.86 -0.76
N MET A 191 14.80 4.73 0.01
CA MET A 191 14.27 4.38 1.33
C MET A 191 13.24 3.24 1.24
N ARG A 192 12.36 3.29 0.23
CA ARG A 192 11.37 2.25 -0.05
C ARG A 192 12.02 0.90 -0.33
N MET A 193 13.02 0.87 -1.21
CA MET A 193 13.78 -0.36 -1.51
C MET A 193 14.53 -0.87 -0.28
N ASP A 194 15.20 0.01 0.46
CA ASP A 194 15.94 -0.36 1.68
C ASP A 194 15.01 -0.93 2.76
N THR A 195 13.82 -0.35 2.93
CA THR A 195 12.83 -0.85 3.90
C THR A 195 12.28 -2.22 3.46
N GLY A 196 11.99 -2.40 2.17
CA GLY A 196 11.60 -3.70 1.62
C GLY A 196 12.67 -4.77 1.80
N LEU A 197 13.94 -4.43 1.53
CA LEU A 197 15.10 -5.31 1.76
C LEU A 197 15.27 -5.65 3.24
N MET A 198 15.10 -4.67 4.14
CA MET A 198 15.16 -4.91 5.59
C MET A 198 14.08 -5.91 6.03
N LYS A 199 12.87 -5.82 5.47
CA LYS A 199 11.78 -6.77 5.75
C LYS A 199 12.05 -8.17 5.21
N LEU A 200 12.68 -8.28 4.04
CA LEU A 200 13.15 -9.57 3.52
C LEU A 200 14.26 -10.17 4.38
N GLU A 201 15.17 -9.34 4.89
CA GLU A 201 16.23 -9.79 5.79
C GLU A 201 15.68 -10.25 7.14
N GLU A 202 14.72 -9.51 7.71
CA GLU A 202 13.97 -9.90 8.92
C GLU A 202 13.29 -11.27 8.73
N ALA A 203 12.62 -11.48 7.60
CA ALA A 203 12.03 -12.77 7.26
C ALA A 203 13.08 -13.88 7.15
N SER A 204 14.24 -13.60 6.55
CA SER A 204 15.35 -14.57 6.45
C SER A 204 15.91 -14.96 7.82
N VAL A 205 16.07 -14.00 8.73
CA VAL A 205 16.50 -14.26 10.11
C VAL A 205 15.43 -15.06 10.87
N CYS A 206 14.16 -14.70 10.71
CA CYS A 206 13.03 -15.40 11.33
C CYS A 206 12.95 -16.87 10.88
N VAL A 207 13.17 -17.17 9.59
CA VAL A 207 13.27 -18.55 9.08
C VAL A 207 14.44 -19.30 9.70
N GLY A 208 15.58 -18.63 9.89
CA GLY A 208 16.72 -19.21 10.61
C GLY A 208 16.38 -19.63 12.04
N LEU A 209 15.67 -18.77 12.78
CA LEU A 209 15.21 -19.04 14.15
C LEU A 209 14.17 -20.15 14.20
N LEU A 210 13.15 -20.11 13.33
CA LEU A 210 12.13 -21.16 13.23
C LEU A 210 12.74 -22.52 12.89
N LYS A 211 13.80 -22.56 12.08
CA LYS A 211 14.52 -23.80 11.76
C LYS A 211 15.23 -24.38 12.98
N THR A 212 15.80 -23.54 13.84
CA THR A 212 16.41 -23.99 15.10
C THR A 212 15.35 -24.46 16.10
N GLU A 213 14.24 -23.71 16.24
CA GLU A 213 13.13 -24.09 17.13
C GLU A 213 12.46 -25.39 16.68
N LEU A 214 12.23 -25.57 15.38
CA LEU A 214 11.65 -26.81 14.84
C LEU A 214 12.54 -28.01 15.13
N ALA A 215 13.86 -27.89 14.98
CA ALA A 215 14.80 -28.96 15.29
C ALA A 215 14.78 -29.33 16.79
N GLU A 216 14.65 -28.35 17.68
CA GLU A 216 14.49 -28.58 19.12
C GLU A 216 13.14 -29.24 19.44
N MET A 217 12.04 -28.75 18.86
CA MET A 217 10.70 -29.33 19.03
C MET A 217 10.60 -30.75 18.48
N GLU A 218 11.21 -31.05 17.33
CA GLU A 218 11.28 -32.41 16.77
C GLU A 218 12.04 -33.35 17.70
N ARG A 219 13.14 -32.88 18.31
CA ARG A 219 13.89 -33.64 19.31
C ARG A 219 13.05 -33.89 20.57
N GLU A 220 12.37 -32.88 21.08
CA GLU A 220 11.47 -33.01 22.24
C GLU A 220 10.28 -33.93 21.95
N LEU A 221 9.70 -33.82 20.75
CA LEU A 221 8.62 -34.68 20.30
C LEU A 221 9.09 -36.14 20.18
N ALA A 222 10.30 -36.40 19.71
CA ALA A 222 10.87 -37.75 19.67
C ALA A 222 11.01 -38.34 21.09
N VAL A 223 11.50 -37.54 22.05
CA VAL A 223 11.61 -37.95 23.47
C VAL A 223 10.23 -38.16 24.09
N ALA A 224 9.29 -37.24 23.88
CA ALA A 224 7.93 -37.31 24.40
C ALA A 224 7.13 -38.47 23.78
N SER A 225 7.31 -38.73 22.48
CA SER A 225 6.68 -39.86 21.79
C SER A 225 7.22 -41.18 22.33
N LYS A 226 8.54 -41.30 22.52
CA LYS A 226 9.14 -42.49 23.13
C LYS A 226 8.63 -42.69 24.57
N LYS A 227 8.58 -41.63 25.36
CA LYS A 227 8.05 -41.68 26.74
C LYS A 227 6.56 -42.07 26.77
N ALA A 228 5.74 -41.53 25.86
CA ALA A 228 4.33 -41.90 25.77
C ALA A 228 4.14 -43.35 25.34
N GLU A 229 5.03 -43.88 24.49
CA GLU A 229 5.01 -45.27 24.03
C GLU A 229 5.48 -46.25 25.12
N ASP A 230 6.53 -45.90 25.87
CA ASP A 230 6.99 -46.65 27.05
C ASP A 230 5.90 -46.66 28.14
N VAL A 231 5.29 -45.52 28.45
CA VAL A 231 4.18 -45.40 29.40
C VAL A 231 2.96 -46.17 28.92
N LEU A 232 2.66 -46.18 27.62
CA LEU A 232 1.53 -46.95 27.06
C LEU A 232 1.71 -48.45 27.31
N VAL A 233 2.92 -49.00 27.10
CA VAL A 233 3.22 -50.42 27.34
C VAL A 233 3.05 -50.76 28.83
N GLU A 234 3.61 -49.94 29.73
CA GLU A 234 3.50 -50.16 31.17
C GLU A 234 2.05 -50.02 31.69
N VAL A 235 1.31 -49.02 31.18
CA VAL A 235 -0.10 -48.77 31.51
C VAL A 235 -1.00 -49.89 30.98
N THR A 236 -0.77 -50.38 29.76
CA THR A 236 -1.58 -51.48 29.20
C THR A 236 -1.37 -52.78 29.96
N ASP A 237 -0.14 -53.14 30.31
CA ASP A 237 0.13 -54.32 31.14
C ASP A 237 -0.48 -54.20 32.54
N ARG A 238 -0.34 -53.04 33.21
CA ARG A 238 -0.93 -52.81 34.54
C ARG A 238 -2.45 -52.76 34.51
N ALA A 239 -3.04 -52.13 33.50
CA ALA A 239 -4.49 -52.08 33.33
C ALA A 239 -5.06 -53.47 33.05
N HIS A 240 -4.39 -54.29 32.23
CA HIS A 240 -4.86 -55.65 31.92
C HIS A 240 -4.80 -56.55 33.16
N GLN A 241 -3.75 -56.44 33.97
CA GLN A 241 -3.64 -57.15 35.25
C GLN A 241 -4.68 -56.68 36.27
N ALA A 242 -4.91 -55.37 36.39
CA ALA A 242 -5.90 -54.81 37.32
C ALA A 242 -7.34 -55.19 36.94
N GLU A 243 -7.68 -55.20 35.64
CA GLU A 243 -9.01 -55.59 35.14
C GLU A 243 -9.31 -57.07 35.38
N ALA A 244 -8.31 -57.95 35.22
CA ALA A 244 -8.44 -59.38 35.49
C ALA A 244 -8.72 -59.66 36.98
N VAL A 245 -8.02 -58.97 37.89
CA VAL A 245 -8.20 -59.11 39.34
C VAL A 245 -9.53 -58.49 39.78
N LYS A 246 -9.92 -57.33 39.23
CA LYS A 246 -11.24 -56.71 39.48
C LYS A 246 -12.40 -57.66 39.16
N ASN A 247 -12.35 -58.32 38.00
CA ASN A 247 -13.38 -59.28 37.58
C ASN A 247 -13.44 -60.53 38.48
N GLN A 248 -12.33 -60.93 39.09
CA GLN A 248 -12.29 -62.02 40.06
C GLN A 248 -12.95 -61.63 41.38
N VAL A 249 -12.66 -60.42 41.89
CA VAL A 249 -13.20 -59.90 43.17
C VAL A 249 -14.71 -59.62 43.07
N MET A 250 -15.19 -59.12 41.93
CA MET A 250 -16.63 -58.93 41.65
C MET A 250 -17.44 -60.23 41.81
N LYS A 251 -16.92 -61.36 41.30
CA LYS A 251 -17.60 -62.67 41.44
C LYS A 251 -17.66 -63.18 42.88
N VAL A 252 -16.71 -62.77 43.73
CA VAL A 252 -16.70 -63.12 45.16
C VAL A 252 -17.75 -62.29 45.91
N LYS A 253 -17.86 -60.99 45.59
CA LYS A 253 -18.88 -60.10 46.15
C LYS A 253 -20.30 -60.59 45.88
N GLU A 254 -20.63 -60.91 44.62
CA GLU A 254 -21.99 -61.38 44.24
C GLU A 254 -22.39 -62.67 44.98
N LYS A 255 -21.45 -63.56 45.27
CA LYS A 255 -21.71 -64.80 46.03
C LYS A 255 -21.94 -64.53 47.52
N ALA A 256 -21.23 -63.57 48.11
CA ALA A 256 -21.38 -63.20 49.52
C ALA A 256 -22.73 -62.49 49.77
N GLU A 257 -23.18 -61.62 48.87
CA GLU A 257 -24.50 -60.94 48.95
C GLU A 257 -25.66 -61.93 48.97
N ALA A 258 -25.66 -62.92 48.08
CA ALA A 258 -26.72 -63.93 48.00
C ALA A 258 -26.83 -64.80 49.27
N LEU A 259 -25.72 -65.02 49.98
CA LEU A 259 -25.68 -65.84 51.20
C LEU A 259 -26.30 -65.10 52.40
N VAL A 260 -26.08 -63.78 52.51
CA VAL A 260 -26.62 -62.94 53.58
C VAL A 260 -28.14 -62.85 53.53
N GLU A 261 -28.74 -62.78 52.34
CA GLU A 261 -30.19 -62.65 52.16
C GLU A 261 -30.98 -63.89 52.64
N VAL A 262 -30.44 -65.08 52.44
CA VAL A 262 -31.07 -66.35 52.84
C VAL A 262 -31.13 -66.51 54.35
N ILE A 263 -30.02 -66.20 55.05
CA ILE A 263 -29.89 -66.38 56.51
C ILE A 263 -30.79 -65.41 57.28
N ALA A 264 -31.03 -64.20 56.75
CA ALA A 264 -31.90 -63.21 57.38
C ALA A 264 -33.39 -63.65 57.45
N LYS A 265 -33.88 -64.41 56.45
CA LYS A 265 -35.27 -64.91 56.43
C LYS A 265 -35.54 -65.98 57.50
N GLU A 266 -34.57 -66.84 57.81
CA GLU A 266 -34.75 -67.93 58.77
C GLU A 266 -34.83 -67.45 60.24
N LYS A 267 -34.14 -66.35 60.58
CA LYS A 267 -34.18 -65.73 61.91
C LYS A 267 -35.59 -65.25 62.29
N ALA A 268 -36.26 -64.56 61.37
CA ALA A 268 -37.56 -63.93 61.62
C ALA A 268 -38.68 -64.93 62.00
N MET A 269 -38.60 -66.18 61.53
CA MET A 269 -39.59 -67.21 61.84
C MET A 269 -39.45 -67.80 63.26
N ALA A 270 -38.27 -67.74 63.88
CA ALA A 270 -38.02 -68.32 65.20
C ALA A 270 -38.53 -67.42 66.35
N GLU A 271 -38.55 -66.10 66.17
CA GLU A 271 -38.99 -65.11 67.16
C GLU A 271 -40.51 -65.16 67.43
N ILE A 272 -41.32 -65.38 66.40
CA ILE A 272 -42.79 -65.37 66.50
C ILE A 272 -43.32 -66.49 67.42
N LYS A 273 -42.64 -67.64 67.48
CA LYS A 273 -43.10 -68.81 68.25
C LYS A 273 -42.79 -68.71 69.75
N LEU A 274 -41.82 -67.89 70.16
CA LEU A 274 -41.41 -67.76 71.57
C LEU A 274 -42.37 -66.87 72.37
N GLU A 275 -43.04 -65.92 71.72
CA GLU A 275 -43.87 -64.91 72.39
C GLU A 275 -45.25 -65.42 72.84
N ALA A 276 -45.74 -66.52 72.26
CA ALA A 276 -47.05 -67.08 72.57
C ALA A 276 -47.16 -67.81 73.93
N ALA A 277 -46.03 -68.14 74.58
CA ALA A 277 -46.01 -68.99 75.79
C ALA A 277 -45.85 -68.24 77.13
N LYS A 278 -45.73 -66.90 77.12
CA LYS A 278 -45.55 -66.06 78.33
C LYS A 278 -46.74 -66.02 79.32
N PRO A 279 -48.03 -65.99 78.90
CA PRO A 279 -49.15 -65.73 79.82
C PRO A 279 -49.37 -66.83 80.88
N ALA A 280 -49.08 -68.08 80.55
CA ALA A 280 -49.31 -69.22 81.45
C ALA A 280 -48.31 -69.31 82.63
N LEU A 281 -47.18 -68.58 82.55
CA LEU A 281 -46.16 -68.58 83.59
C LEU A 281 -46.51 -67.61 84.75
N GLU A 282 -47.19 -66.50 84.43
CA GLU A 282 -47.53 -65.43 85.39
C GLU A 282 -48.67 -65.84 86.35
N GLU A 283 -49.63 -66.65 85.88
CA GLU A 283 -50.77 -67.11 86.68
C GLU A 283 -50.36 -68.06 87.83
N ALA A 284 -49.30 -68.86 87.62
CA ALA A 284 -48.77 -69.78 88.64
C ALA A 284 -48.04 -69.05 89.79
N GLU A 285 -47.50 -67.85 89.56
CA GLU A 285 -46.81 -67.06 90.60
C GLU A 285 -47.78 -66.34 91.55
N ALA A 286 -48.96 -65.95 91.06
CA ALA A 286 -49.98 -65.27 91.87
C ALA A 286 -50.53 -66.15 93.02
N ALA A 287 -50.62 -67.48 92.82
CA ALA A 287 -51.18 -68.40 93.81
C ALA A 287 -50.31 -68.57 95.08
N LEU A 288 -49.01 -68.28 95.01
CA LEU A 288 -48.05 -68.51 96.10
C LEU A 288 -48.18 -67.50 97.26
N ASN A 289 -48.72 -66.31 96.99
CA ASN A 289 -48.74 -65.19 97.93
C ASN A 289 -49.94 -65.19 98.91
N THR A 290 -50.80 -66.22 98.89
CA THR A 290 -52.06 -66.23 99.66
C THR A 290 -51.98 -66.83 101.08
N ILE A 291 -50.85 -67.42 101.52
CA ILE A 291 -50.73 -68.13 102.82
C ILE A 291 -50.09 -67.24 103.91
N LYS A 292 -50.76 -67.06 105.07
CA LYS A 292 -50.29 -66.22 106.21
C LYS A 292 -49.91 -67.03 107.46
N PRO A 293 -48.96 -66.57 108.30
CA PRO A 293 -48.47 -67.30 109.49
C PRO A 293 -49.57 -67.64 110.51
N ALA A 294 -50.57 -66.76 110.68
CA ALA A 294 -51.65 -66.94 111.65
C ALA A 294 -52.45 -68.23 111.40
N HIS A 295 -52.65 -68.60 110.13
CA HIS A 295 -53.45 -69.75 109.73
C HIS A 295 -52.83 -71.10 110.16
N ILE A 296 -51.50 -71.19 110.20
CA ILE A 296 -50.78 -72.42 110.59
C ILE A 296 -50.88 -72.67 112.10
N ALA A 297 -50.94 -71.59 112.91
CA ALA A 297 -51.08 -71.70 114.36
C ALA A 297 -52.46 -72.25 114.77
N THR A 298 -53.53 -71.91 114.04
CA THR A 298 -54.89 -72.39 114.28
C THR A 298 -54.98 -73.92 114.12
N VAL A 299 -54.37 -74.45 113.07
CA VAL A 299 -54.36 -75.89 112.76
C VAL A 299 -53.63 -76.71 113.82
N ARG A 300 -52.54 -76.17 114.39
CA ARG A 300 -51.71 -76.85 115.39
C ARG A 300 -52.42 -77.12 116.73
N LYS A 301 -53.45 -76.35 117.07
CA LYS A 301 -54.19 -76.49 118.33
C LYS A 301 -55.33 -77.51 118.28
N LEU A 302 -55.66 -78.05 117.10
CA LEU A 302 -56.74 -79.01 116.93
C LEU A 302 -56.29 -80.39 117.44
N GLY A 303 -56.80 -80.80 118.61
CA GLY A 303 -56.51 -82.12 119.19
C GLY A 303 -57.00 -83.30 118.32
N ARG A 304 -58.06 -83.09 117.52
CA ARG A 304 -58.52 -84.00 116.45
C ARG A 304 -59.07 -83.16 115.28
N PRO A 305 -58.27 -82.86 114.24
CA PRO A 305 -58.73 -82.06 113.11
C PRO A 305 -59.65 -82.85 112.16
N PRO A 306 -60.46 -82.15 111.33
CA PRO A 306 -61.24 -82.77 110.27
C PRO A 306 -60.37 -83.49 109.23
N HIS A 307 -60.89 -84.57 108.66
CA HIS A 307 -60.16 -85.47 107.76
C HIS A 307 -59.58 -84.79 106.50
N LEU A 308 -60.32 -83.83 105.92
CA LEU A 308 -59.87 -83.05 104.76
C LEU A 308 -58.57 -82.27 105.04
N ILE A 309 -58.44 -81.69 106.24
CA ILE A 309 -57.24 -80.94 106.65
C ILE A 309 -56.04 -81.87 106.75
N MET A 310 -56.25 -83.07 107.27
CA MET A 310 -55.19 -84.08 107.38
C MET A 310 -54.71 -84.53 105.98
N ARG A 311 -55.62 -84.69 105.01
CA ARG A 311 -55.28 -85.03 103.61
C ARG A 311 -54.59 -83.90 102.85
N ILE A 312 -54.97 -82.65 103.07
CA ILE A 312 -54.24 -81.50 102.49
C ILE A 312 -52.79 -81.53 102.97
N MET A 313 -52.57 -81.83 104.25
CA MET A 313 -51.22 -81.96 104.79
C MET A 313 -50.48 -83.19 104.27
N ASP A 314 -51.15 -84.31 103.98
CA ASP A 314 -50.51 -85.45 103.30
C ASP A 314 -49.99 -85.03 101.90
N CYS A 315 -50.73 -84.20 101.15
CA CYS A 315 -50.25 -83.66 99.86
C CYS A 315 -49.01 -82.77 100.03
N VAL A 316 -48.98 -81.97 101.10
CA VAL A 316 -47.81 -81.16 101.44
C VAL A 316 -46.63 -82.05 101.84
N LEU A 317 -46.86 -83.14 102.58
CA LEU A 317 -45.81 -84.11 102.91
C LEU A 317 -45.22 -84.77 101.64
N ILE A 318 -46.04 -85.05 100.62
CA ILE A 318 -45.58 -85.58 99.32
C ILE A 318 -44.65 -84.59 98.63
N PHE A 319 -45.04 -83.31 98.53
CA PHE A 319 -44.16 -82.29 97.94
C PHE A 319 -42.83 -82.17 98.69
N PHE A 320 -42.82 -82.24 100.02
CA PHE A 320 -41.58 -82.19 100.81
C PHE A 320 -40.87 -83.54 101.00
N HIS A 321 -41.29 -84.59 100.28
CA HIS A 321 -40.69 -85.94 100.29
C HIS A 321 -40.56 -86.54 101.70
N ARG A 322 -41.55 -86.27 102.57
CA ARG A 322 -41.57 -86.84 103.92
C ARG A 322 -42.24 -88.20 103.93
N LYS A 323 -41.82 -89.05 104.87
CA LYS A 323 -42.30 -90.42 104.98
C LYS A 323 -43.76 -90.43 105.48
N LEU A 324 -44.67 -90.92 104.64
CA LEU A 324 -46.05 -91.19 105.02
C LEU A 324 -46.15 -92.54 105.73
N HIS A 325 -47.12 -92.68 106.63
CA HIS A 325 -47.41 -93.97 107.23
C HIS A 325 -48.01 -94.94 106.19
N PRO A 326 -47.82 -96.26 106.36
CA PRO A 326 -48.43 -97.26 105.49
C PRO A 326 -49.96 -97.10 105.44
N VAL A 327 -50.53 -97.27 104.25
CA VAL A 327 -51.97 -97.11 104.00
C VAL A 327 -52.76 -98.18 104.76
N ILE A 328 -53.51 -97.77 105.78
CA ILE A 328 -54.46 -98.60 106.53
C ILE A 328 -55.83 -97.92 106.42
N ALA A 329 -56.90 -98.68 106.23
CA ALA A 329 -58.26 -98.15 106.17
C ALA A 329 -58.66 -97.54 107.53
N ASP A 330 -59.23 -96.34 107.52
CA ASP A 330 -59.72 -95.68 108.73
C ASP A 330 -61.09 -96.24 109.11
N SER A 331 -61.31 -96.52 110.39
CA SER A 331 -62.61 -96.95 110.92
C SER A 331 -63.66 -95.83 110.90
N ALA A 332 -63.23 -94.56 110.78
CA ALA A 332 -64.11 -93.39 110.87
C ALA A 332 -64.62 -92.85 109.52
N ALA A 333 -63.98 -93.21 108.40
CA ALA A 333 -64.37 -92.79 107.06
C ALA A 333 -63.75 -93.72 106.00
N PRO A 334 -64.37 -93.90 104.82
CA PRO A 334 -63.86 -94.75 103.74
C PRO A 334 -62.69 -94.07 103.00
N CYS A 335 -61.59 -93.85 103.71
CA CYS A 335 -60.36 -93.29 103.18
C CYS A 335 -59.15 -93.81 103.99
N PRO A 336 -57.94 -93.79 103.40
CA PRO A 336 -56.71 -94.11 104.12
C PRO A 336 -56.56 -93.24 105.37
N LYS A 337 -56.15 -93.85 106.48
CA LYS A 337 -55.86 -93.15 107.72
C LYS A 337 -54.75 -92.11 107.46
N PRO A 338 -55.02 -90.80 107.60
CA PRO A 338 -54.06 -89.76 107.25
C PRO A 338 -52.84 -89.76 108.18
N SER A 339 -51.68 -89.37 107.66
CA SER A 339 -50.40 -89.40 108.37
C SER A 339 -50.18 -88.19 109.28
N TRP A 340 -51.21 -87.80 110.02
CA TRP A 340 -51.26 -86.55 110.77
C TRP A 340 -50.15 -86.38 111.82
N ALA A 341 -49.67 -87.48 112.42
CA ALA A 341 -48.57 -87.43 113.37
C ALA A 341 -47.29 -86.84 112.74
N GLU A 342 -47.02 -87.16 111.47
CA GLU A 342 -45.88 -86.61 110.72
C GLU A 342 -46.16 -85.19 110.22
N SER A 343 -47.39 -84.90 109.81
CA SER A 343 -47.84 -83.54 109.47
C SER A 343 -47.68 -82.57 110.65
N LEU A 344 -48.00 -83.02 111.87
CA LEU A 344 -47.80 -82.26 113.12
C LEU A 344 -46.31 -81.98 113.37
N LYS A 345 -45.43 -82.96 113.17
CA LYS A 345 -43.97 -82.75 113.31
C LYS A 345 -43.46 -81.72 112.33
N MET A 346 -43.92 -81.74 111.08
CA MET A 346 -43.55 -80.73 110.08
C MET A 346 -44.06 -79.34 110.44
N MET A 347 -45.32 -79.21 110.87
CA MET A 347 -45.91 -77.92 111.26
C MET A 347 -45.40 -77.39 112.61
N ALA A 348 -44.79 -78.23 113.46
CA ALA A 348 -44.13 -77.77 114.67
C ALA A 348 -42.88 -76.92 114.38
N SER A 349 -42.28 -77.07 113.20
CA SER A 349 -41.13 -76.25 112.78
C SER A 349 -41.53 -74.80 112.52
N THR A 350 -40.79 -73.86 113.12
CA THR A 350 -41.00 -72.41 112.90
C THR A 350 -40.68 -71.96 111.48
N THR A 351 -39.94 -72.74 110.69
CA THR A 351 -39.54 -72.41 109.29
C THR A 351 -40.49 -72.93 108.23
N PHE A 352 -41.55 -73.66 108.60
CA PHE A 352 -42.41 -74.37 107.65
C PHE A 352 -43.06 -73.45 106.59
N LEU A 353 -43.52 -72.25 106.97
CA LEU A 353 -44.09 -71.30 106.00
C LEU A 353 -43.06 -70.82 104.97
N LEU A 354 -41.81 -70.58 105.40
CA LEU A 354 -40.73 -70.15 104.52
C LEU A 354 -40.37 -71.26 103.51
N GLN A 355 -40.47 -72.53 103.94
CA GLN A 355 -40.24 -73.68 103.08
C GLN A 355 -41.31 -73.83 101.99
N LEU A 356 -42.57 -73.45 102.26
CA LEU A 356 -43.64 -73.42 101.26
C LEU A 356 -43.47 -72.29 100.24
N GLN A 357 -43.04 -71.10 100.69
CA GLN A 357 -42.82 -69.95 99.80
C GLN A 357 -41.59 -70.12 98.90
N ASN A 358 -40.54 -70.79 99.37
CA ASN A 358 -39.29 -70.97 98.64
C ASN A 358 -39.11 -72.39 98.08
N TYR A 359 -40.20 -73.07 97.74
CA TYR A 359 -40.12 -74.43 97.21
C TYR A 359 -39.46 -74.44 95.81
N PRO A 360 -38.39 -75.22 95.59
CA PRO A 360 -37.69 -75.25 94.30
C PRO A 360 -38.56 -75.93 93.21
N LYS A 361 -39.09 -75.11 92.29
CA LYS A 361 -40.09 -75.51 91.29
C LYS A 361 -39.56 -76.54 90.27
N ASP A 362 -38.26 -76.50 89.96
CA ASP A 362 -37.62 -77.42 89.00
C ASP A 362 -37.41 -78.85 89.53
N CYS A 363 -37.63 -79.06 90.84
CA CYS A 363 -37.50 -80.38 91.47
C CYS A 363 -38.80 -81.21 91.45
N ILE A 364 -39.89 -80.67 90.90
CA ILE A 364 -41.15 -81.40 90.76
C ILE A 364 -40.98 -82.46 89.66
N THR A 365 -41.00 -83.74 90.04
CA THR A 365 -40.91 -84.85 89.10
C THR A 365 -42.30 -85.35 88.70
N ASN A 366 -42.43 -85.96 87.52
CA ASN A 366 -43.70 -86.56 87.07
C ASN A 366 -44.25 -87.57 88.09
N ALA A 367 -43.36 -88.37 88.70
CA ALA A 367 -43.75 -89.37 89.70
C ALA A 367 -44.41 -88.75 90.95
N MET A 368 -44.06 -87.53 91.34
CA MET A 368 -44.69 -86.82 92.47
C MET A 368 -46.10 -86.35 92.13
N ILE A 369 -46.28 -85.84 90.92
CA ILE A 369 -47.60 -85.40 90.44
C ILE A 369 -48.55 -86.59 90.31
N ASP A 370 -48.07 -87.72 89.79
CA ASP A 370 -48.85 -88.97 89.71
C ASP A 370 -49.32 -89.44 91.10
N LEU A 371 -48.48 -89.28 92.14
CA LEU A 371 -48.83 -89.64 93.53
C LEU A 371 -49.89 -88.69 94.14
N LEU A 372 -49.98 -87.45 93.66
CA LEU A 372 -50.92 -86.42 94.12
C LEU A 372 -52.27 -86.47 93.40
N GLN A 373 -52.30 -86.97 92.15
CA GLN A 373 -53.51 -87.06 91.32
C GLN A 373 -54.72 -87.70 92.04
N PRO A 374 -54.59 -88.81 92.79
CA PRO A 374 -55.71 -89.40 93.51
C PRO A 374 -56.34 -88.45 94.53
N TYR A 375 -55.55 -87.57 95.15
CA TYR A 375 -56.06 -86.56 96.10
C TYR A 375 -56.74 -85.40 95.38
N PHE A 376 -56.16 -84.91 94.26
CA PHE A 376 -56.71 -83.78 93.50
C PHE A 376 -58.03 -84.08 92.79
N ASN A 377 -58.27 -85.36 92.47
CA ASN A 377 -59.48 -85.83 91.79
C ASN A 377 -60.65 -86.13 92.75
N MET A 378 -60.46 -86.07 94.07
CA MET A 378 -61.55 -86.23 95.03
C MET A 378 -62.47 -85.01 95.01
N GLU A 379 -63.79 -85.24 94.98
CA GLU A 379 -64.79 -84.16 94.85
C GLU A 379 -64.70 -83.13 95.98
N ASP A 380 -64.32 -83.54 97.19
CA ASP A 380 -64.20 -82.64 98.35
C ASP A 380 -62.86 -81.89 98.43
N TYR A 381 -61.91 -82.19 97.55
CA TYR A 381 -60.61 -81.52 97.45
C TYR A 381 -60.67 -80.28 96.53
N ASN A 382 -61.54 -79.34 96.91
CA ASN A 382 -61.73 -78.07 96.22
C ASN A 382 -61.71 -76.88 97.20
N MET A 383 -61.50 -75.69 96.66
CA MET A 383 -61.29 -74.48 97.45
C MET A 383 -62.53 -74.07 98.27
N GLU A 384 -63.74 -74.32 97.76
CA GLU A 384 -64.99 -73.96 98.46
C GLU A 384 -65.22 -74.85 99.68
N THR A 385 -65.03 -76.16 99.53
CA THR A 385 -65.20 -77.14 100.60
C THR A 385 -64.13 -76.96 101.67
N ALA A 386 -62.88 -76.71 101.27
CA ALA A 386 -61.78 -76.42 102.20
C ALA A 386 -62.02 -75.12 102.99
N LYS A 387 -62.51 -74.04 102.34
CA LYS A 387 -62.87 -72.80 103.04
C LYS A 387 -63.99 -73.00 104.06
N ARG A 388 -64.98 -73.84 103.73
CA ARG A 388 -66.12 -74.14 104.62
C ARG A 388 -65.69 -74.93 105.87
N VAL A 389 -64.75 -75.87 105.72
CA VAL A 389 -64.26 -76.72 106.83
C VAL A 389 -63.26 -75.98 107.70
N CYS A 390 -62.31 -75.24 107.10
CA CYS A 390 -61.39 -74.36 107.81
C CYS A 390 -60.82 -73.33 106.83
N GLY A 391 -61.34 -72.10 106.86
CA GLY A 391 -60.93 -71.00 105.99
C GLY A 391 -59.42 -70.76 105.94
N ASP A 392 -58.75 -70.94 107.09
CA ASP A 392 -57.32 -70.74 107.27
C ASP A 392 -56.46 -71.72 106.45
N VAL A 393 -56.94 -72.94 106.17
CA VAL A 393 -56.17 -74.01 105.48
C VAL A 393 -56.42 -74.07 103.98
N ALA A 394 -57.48 -73.44 103.49
CA ALA A 394 -57.83 -73.48 102.07
C ALA A 394 -56.69 -72.98 101.15
N GLY A 395 -55.89 -72.00 101.61
CA GLY A 395 -54.73 -71.51 100.87
C GLY A 395 -53.68 -72.60 100.54
N LEU A 396 -53.49 -73.58 101.43
CA LEU A 396 -52.56 -74.70 101.19
C LEU A 396 -53.05 -75.63 100.08
N LEU A 397 -54.38 -75.81 99.96
CA LEU A 397 -54.96 -76.61 98.88
C LEU A 397 -54.70 -75.95 97.51
N SER A 398 -54.94 -74.64 97.39
CA SER A 398 -54.68 -73.90 96.15
C SER A 398 -53.21 -73.96 95.73
N TRP A 399 -52.29 -73.87 96.69
CA TRP A 399 -50.86 -73.97 96.44
C TRP A 399 -50.47 -75.33 95.86
N THR A 400 -50.98 -76.43 96.42
CA THR A 400 -50.67 -77.78 95.92
C THR A 400 -51.12 -78.01 94.47
N LYS A 401 -52.28 -77.48 94.05
CA LYS A 401 -52.75 -77.56 92.65
C LYS A 401 -51.92 -76.69 91.69
N ALA A 402 -51.57 -75.47 92.10
CA ALA A 402 -50.80 -74.54 91.26
C ALA A 402 -49.39 -75.06 90.93
N MET A 403 -48.71 -75.70 91.90
CA MET A 403 -47.39 -76.30 91.69
C MET A 403 -47.43 -77.45 90.66
N GLY A 404 -48.54 -78.19 90.58
CA GLY A 404 -48.72 -79.22 89.55
C GLY A 404 -48.87 -78.67 88.12
N PHE A 405 -49.47 -77.48 87.96
CA PHE A 405 -49.69 -76.86 86.64
C PHE A 405 -48.41 -76.26 86.05
N PHE A 406 -47.57 -75.61 86.87
CA PHE A 406 -46.32 -74.97 86.45
C PHE A 406 -45.36 -75.92 85.71
N HIS A 407 -45.25 -77.18 86.15
CA HIS A 407 -44.41 -78.20 85.51
C HIS A 407 -44.83 -78.54 84.07
N SER A 408 -46.14 -78.46 83.76
CA SER A 408 -46.65 -78.79 82.43
C SER A 408 -46.25 -77.77 81.36
N VAL A 409 -46.15 -76.48 81.72
CA VAL A 409 -45.86 -75.37 80.81
C VAL A 409 -44.36 -75.24 80.50
N ASN A 410 -43.48 -75.51 81.48
CA ASN A 410 -42.03 -75.36 81.33
C ASN A 410 -41.40 -76.38 80.33
N LYS A 411 -42.13 -77.45 80.00
CA LYS A 411 -41.72 -78.48 79.03
C LYS A 411 -41.67 -77.99 77.58
N GLU A 412 -42.44 -76.96 77.22
CA GLU A 412 -42.61 -76.55 75.81
C GLU A 412 -41.68 -75.39 75.39
N VAL A 413 -41.14 -74.59 76.33
CA VAL A 413 -40.46 -73.31 76.03
C VAL A 413 -38.94 -73.45 75.81
N LEU A 414 -38.29 -74.45 76.41
CA LEU A 414 -36.82 -74.62 76.37
C LEU A 414 -36.21 -74.86 74.97
N PRO A 415 -36.84 -75.63 74.05
CA PRO A 415 -36.26 -75.87 72.72
C PRO A 415 -36.22 -74.63 71.81
N LEU A 416 -37.17 -73.69 71.99
CA LEU A 416 -37.33 -72.54 71.10
C LEU A 416 -36.26 -71.45 71.32
N LYS A 417 -35.73 -71.30 72.54
CA LYS A 417 -34.67 -70.33 72.85
C LYS A 417 -33.30 -70.70 72.26
N ALA A 418 -33.00 -71.98 72.09
CA ALA A 418 -31.70 -72.44 71.56
C ALA A 418 -31.55 -72.20 70.05
N ASN A 419 -32.64 -72.28 69.28
CA ASN A 419 -32.61 -72.14 67.83
C ASN A 419 -32.38 -70.69 67.36
N LEU A 420 -32.89 -69.70 68.09
CA LEU A 420 -32.75 -68.28 67.76
C LEU A 420 -31.28 -67.81 67.85
N ALA A 421 -30.54 -68.25 68.87
CA ALA A 421 -29.14 -67.88 69.09
C ALA A 421 -28.19 -68.40 67.98
N MET A 422 -28.50 -69.55 67.38
CA MET A 422 -27.66 -70.14 66.33
C MET A 422 -27.73 -69.36 65.00
N GLN A 423 -28.90 -68.82 64.65
CA GLN A 423 -29.10 -68.09 63.40
C GLN A 423 -28.50 -66.66 63.44
N GLU A 424 -28.43 -66.04 64.62
CA GLU A 424 -27.78 -64.73 64.79
C GLU A 424 -26.25 -64.77 64.58
N ALA A 425 -25.59 -65.84 65.02
CA ALA A 425 -24.14 -65.99 64.84
C ALA A 425 -23.74 -66.17 63.36
N ARG A 426 -24.58 -66.85 62.57
CA ARG A 426 -24.32 -67.10 61.14
C ARG A 426 -24.45 -65.84 60.29
N LEU A 427 -25.43 -64.97 60.58
CA LEU A 427 -25.66 -63.75 59.80
C LEU A 427 -24.49 -62.76 59.92
N LYS A 428 -23.87 -62.67 61.10
CA LYS A 428 -22.76 -61.75 61.36
C LYS A 428 -21.51 -62.10 60.53
N LEU A 429 -21.17 -63.39 60.45
CA LEU A 429 -19.97 -63.86 59.76
C LEU A 429 -20.03 -63.62 58.24
N ALA A 430 -21.22 -63.80 57.64
CA ALA A 430 -21.43 -63.56 56.22
C ALA A 430 -21.39 -62.05 55.83
N MET A 431 -21.74 -61.14 56.75
CA MET A 431 -21.63 -59.69 56.52
C MET A 431 -20.19 -59.18 56.57
N ASP A 432 -19.35 -59.74 57.44
CA ASP A 432 -17.93 -59.36 57.56
C ASP A 432 -17.14 -59.73 56.28
N ASP A 433 -17.45 -60.89 55.67
CA ASP A 433 -16.84 -61.33 54.41
C ASP A 433 -17.21 -60.43 53.22
N LEU A 434 -18.46 -59.93 53.18
CA LEU A 434 -18.92 -59.02 52.14
C LEU A 434 -18.18 -57.67 52.18
N ALA A 435 -17.99 -57.10 53.38
CA ALA A 435 -17.30 -55.84 53.58
C ALA A 435 -15.81 -55.90 53.19
N ALA A 436 -15.16 -57.07 53.37
CA ALA A 436 -13.77 -57.27 52.95
C ALA A 436 -13.63 -57.24 51.41
N ALA A 437 -14.54 -57.91 50.69
CA ALA A 437 -14.54 -57.94 49.23
C ALA A 437 -14.80 -56.56 48.59
N GLU A 438 -15.65 -55.73 49.19
CA GLU A 438 -15.94 -54.37 48.70
C GLU A 438 -14.73 -53.41 48.82
N ASN A 439 -14.00 -53.47 49.94
CA ASN A 439 -12.81 -52.64 50.13
C ASN A 439 -11.68 -53.02 49.16
N GLU A 440 -11.52 -54.30 48.86
CA GLU A 440 -10.53 -54.74 47.89
C GLU A 440 -10.87 -54.29 46.46
N LEU A 441 -12.16 -54.30 46.09
CA LEU A 441 -12.62 -53.78 44.80
C LEU A 441 -12.33 -52.27 44.64
N PHE A 442 -12.64 -51.48 45.67
CA PHE A 442 -12.43 -50.03 45.66
C PHE A 442 -10.96 -49.64 45.48
N SER A 443 -10.05 -50.32 46.19
CA SER A 443 -8.61 -50.07 46.07
C SER A 443 -8.07 -50.35 44.66
N ARG A 444 -8.61 -51.37 43.97
CA ARG A 444 -8.19 -51.71 42.59
C ARG A 444 -8.74 -50.73 41.56
N GLU A 445 -9.94 -50.21 41.74
CA GLU A 445 -10.50 -49.18 40.86
C GLU A 445 -9.75 -47.86 40.94
N GLN A 446 -9.35 -47.44 42.15
CA GLN A 446 -8.54 -46.24 42.34
C GLN A 446 -7.16 -46.34 41.65
N ALA A 447 -6.51 -47.50 41.75
CA ALA A 447 -5.25 -47.75 41.07
C ALA A 447 -5.37 -47.74 39.53
N LEU A 448 -6.50 -48.21 38.97
CA LEU A 448 -6.77 -48.16 37.54
C LEU A 448 -6.93 -46.71 37.04
N GLU A 449 -7.61 -45.87 37.81
CA GLU A 449 -7.87 -44.46 37.45
C GLU A 449 -6.59 -43.61 37.46
N GLU A 450 -5.70 -43.83 38.44
CA GLU A 450 -4.42 -43.13 38.52
C GLU A 450 -3.52 -43.43 37.31
N VAL A 451 -3.51 -44.68 36.86
CA VAL A 451 -2.74 -45.13 35.70
C VAL A 451 -3.32 -44.57 34.39
N LYS A 452 -4.66 -44.47 34.26
CA LYS A 452 -5.31 -43.79 33.13
C LYS A 452 -5.00 -42.29 33.07
N ALA A 453 -5.02 -41.61 34.21
CA ALA A 453 -4.71 -40.18 34.27
C ALA A 453 -3.27 -39.86 33.83
N GLN A 454 -2.31 -40.72 34.16
CA GLN A 454 -0.91 -40.60 33.71
C GLN A 454 -0.78 -40.78 32.19
N TYR A 455 -1.52 -41.72 31.60
CA TYR A 455 -1.56 -41.92 30.14
C TYR A 455 -2.17 -40.70 29.42
N ASP A 456 -3.32 -40.22 29.88
CA ASP A 456 -4.01 -39.06 29.28
C ASP A 456 -3.19 -37.76 29.40
N GLY A 457 -2.35 -37.66 30.44
CA GLY A 457 -1.37 -36.58 30.58
C GLY A 457 -0.27 -36.66 29.52
N ALA A 458 0.33 -37.83 29.32
CA ALA A 458 1.39 -38.05 28.35
C ALA A 458 0.92 -37.87 26.89
N VAL A 459 -0.30 -38.32 26.57
CA VAL A 459 -0.90 -38.16 25.23
C VAL A 459 -1.22 -36.70 24.93
N ARG A 460 -1.76 -35.94 25.89
CA ARG A 460 -2.03 -34.51 25.71
C ARG A 460 -0.75 -33.71 25.44
N GLU A 461 0.33 -34.01 26.16
CA GLU A 461 1.60 -33.33 25.93
C GLU A 461 2.21 -33.68 24.57
N LYS A 462 2.14 -34.96 24.15
CA LYS A 462 2.53 -35.37 22.80
C LYS A 462 1.72 -34.64 21.72
N GLN A 463 0.40 -34.54 21.89
CA GLN A 463 -0.47 -33.86 20.93
C GLN A 463 -0.15 -32.36 20.86
N ARG A 464 0.02 -31.69 22.01
CA ARG A 464 0.42 -30.28 22.08
C ARG A 464 1.73 -30.01 21.35
N LEU A 465 2.75 -30.85 21.56
CA LEU A 465 4.04 -30.74 20.88
C LEU A 465 3.92 -31.03 19.37
N THR A 466 3.06 -31.97 18.98
CA THR A 466 2.80 -32.30 17.56
C THR A 466 2.14 -31.13 16.83
N ASP A 467 1.12 -30.52 17.44
CA ASP A 467 0.41 -29.38 16.85
C ASP A 467 1.31 -28.14 16.78
N ALA A 468 2.16 -27.91 17.80
CA ALA A 468 3.15 -26.85 17.79
C ALA A 468 4.22 -27.04 16.68
N ALA A 469 4.76 -28.26 16.53
CA ALA A 469 5.72 -28.59 15.49
C ALA A 469 5.12 -28.44 14.07
N ASN A 470 3.88 -28.91 13.87
CA ASN A 470 3.18 -28.76 12.59
C ASN A 470 2.92 -27.29 12.22
N ASN A 471 2.54 -26.46 13.20
CA ASN A 471 2.38 -25.03 12.98
C ASN A 471 3.73 -24.35 12.64
N CYS A 472 4.81 -24.71 13.33
CA CYS A 472 6.15 -24.23 13.02
C CYS A 472 6.60 -24.64 11.60
N LEU A 473 6.36 -25.90 11.22
CA LEU A 473 6.67 -26.42 9.88
C LEU A 473 5.90 -25.68 8.77
N ARG A 474 4.60 -25.41 8.98
CA ARG A 474 3.79 -24.63 8.03
C ARG A 474 4.33 -23.20 7.88
N LYS A 475 4.60 -22.52 9.00
CA LYS A 475 5.21 -21.18 9.01
C LYS A 475 6.57 -21.17 8.28
N MET A 476 7.43 -22.14 8.56
CA MET A 476 8.72 -22.28 7.90
C MET A 476 8.58 -22.51 6.40
N THR A 477 7.65 -23.37 5.98
CA THR A 477 7.42 -23.67 4.56
C THR A 477 6.92 -22.45 3.80
N ALA A 478 5.93 -21.74 4.35
CA ALA A 478 5.41 -20.50 3.78
C ALA A 478 6.49 -19.41 3.67
N ALA A 479 7.29 -19.22 4.72
CA ALA A 479 8.39 -18.25 4.72
C ALA A 479 9.53 -18.61 3.77
N THR A 480 9.85 -19.90 3.63
CA THR A 480 10.86 -20.37 2.66
C THR A 480 10.37 -20.17 1.22
N ALA A 481 9.10 -20.47 0.94
CA ALA A 481 8.49 -20.21 -0.36
C ALA A 481 8.50 -18.72 -0.71
N LEU A 482 8.21 -17.85 0.26
CA LEU A 482 8.28 -16.40 0.12
C LEU A 482 9.70 -15.90 -0.22
N ILE A 483 10.73 -16.35 0.53
CA ILE A 483 12.12 -15.92 0.30
C ILE A 483 12.60 -16.38 -1.09
N ASN A 484 12.32 -17.63 -1.46
CA ASN A 484 12.68 -18.14 -2.77
C ASN A 484 11.91 -17.43 -3.89
N GLY A 485 10.62 -17.14 -3.67
CA GLY A 485 9.79 -16.36 -4.56
C GLY A 485 10.35 -14.96 -4.80
N LEU A 486 10.76 -14.25 -3.74
CA LEU A 486 11.27 -12.89 -3.80
C LEU A 486 12.80 -12.79 -3.97
N GLY A 487 13.50 -13.90 -4.20
CA GLY A 487 14.96 -13.90 -4.36
C GLY A 487 15.46 -13.05 -5.53
N GLY A 488 14.76 -13.09 -6.67
CA GLY A 488 15.05 -12.22 -7.82
C GLY A 488 14.79 -10.74 -7.51
N GLU A 489 13.71 -10.44 -6.79
CA GLU A 489 13.39 -9.07 -6.34
C GLU A 489 14.42 -8.54 -5.34
N LYS A 490 14.94 -9.38 -4.43
CA LYS A 490 16.02 -9.00 -3.51
C LYS A 490 17.26 -8.51 -4.27
N ILE A 491 17.66 -9.24 -5.31
CA ILE A 491 18.82 -8.84 -6.15
C ILE A 491 18.52 -7.54 -6.88
N ARG A 492 17.34 -7.45 -7.51
CA ARG A 492 16.90 -6.27 -8.27
C ARG A 492 16.84 -5.02 -7.38
N TRP A 493 16.21 -5.08 -6.22
CA TRP A 493 16.11 -3.96 -5.29
C TRP A 493 17.45 -3.57 -4.68
N THR A 494 18.35 -4.53 -4.45
CA THR A 494 19.71 -4.23 -3.98
C THR A 494 20.45 -3.40 -5.03
N GLN A 495 20.34 -3.79 -6.29
CA GLN A 495 20.93 -3.06 -7.41
C GLN A 495 20.27 -1.69 -7.60
N GLN A 496 18.93 -1.61 -7.58
CA GLN A 496 18.19 -0.35 -7.72
C GLN A 496 18.44 0.62 -6.56
N SER A 497 18.50 0.15 -5.30
CA SER A 497 18.85 0.99 -4.15
C SER A 497 20.26 1.57 -4.30
N LYS A 498 21.22 0.76 -4.76
CA LYS A 498 22.58 1.22 -5.06
C LYS A 498 22.58 2.27 -6.18
N GLU A 499 21.86 2.01 -7.28
CA GLU A 499 21.71 2.96 -8.39
C GLU A 499 21.10 4.28 -7.95
N PHE A 500 20.04 4.27 -7.14
CA PHE A 500 19.44 5.50 -6.59
C PHE A 500 20.44 6.28 -5.73
N LYS A 501 21.24 5.61 -4.89
CA LYS A 501 22.29 6.26 -4.07
C LYS A 501 23.40 6.87 -4.93
N GLU A 502 23.83 6.18 -5.99
CA GLU A 502 24.81 6.72 -6.92
C GLU A 502 24.24 7.86 -7.78
N GLN A 503 22.96 7.80 -8.15
CA GLN A 503 22.25 8.88 -8.85
C GLN A 503 22.09 10.11 -7.95
N LEU A 504 21.76 9.93 -6.67
CA LEU A 504 21.72 11.03 -5.70
C LEU A 504 23.06 11.78 -5.62
N GLY A 505 24.19 11.07 -5.68
CA GLY A 505 25.52 11.69 -5.71
C GLY A 505 25.83 12.47 -6.99
N ARG A 506 25.24 12.09 -8.13
CA ARG A 506 25.39 12.74 -9.45
C ARG A 506 24.30 13.76 -9.77
N LEU A 507 23.26 13.81 -8.94
CA LEU A 507 22.06 14.64 -9.15
C LEU A 507 22.39 16.12 -9.31
N VAL A 508 23.45 16.59 -8.64
CA VAL A 508 23.91 17.99 -8.70
C VAL A 508 24.20 18.44 -10.13
N GLY A 509 24.99 17.65 -10.87
CA GLY A 509 25.30 17.96 -12.28
C GLY A 509 24.15 17.63 -13.22
N ASP A 510 23.44 16.52 -12.98
CA ASP A 510 22.34 16.09 -13.85
C ASP A 510 21.18 17.11 -13.87
N VAL A 511 20.81 17.64 -12.70
CA VAL A 511 19.76 18.67 -12.61
C VAL A 511 20.22 19.96 -13.26
N LEU A 512 21.52 20.29 -13.18
CA LEU A 512 22.07 21.47 -13.82
C LEU A 512 21.91 21.40 -15.36
N LEU A 513 22.27 20.26 -15.97
CA LEU A 513 22.08 20.04 -17.42
C LEU A 513 20.60 20.09 -17.80
N ALA A 514 19.75 19.38 -17.05
CA ALA A 514 18.32 19.31 -17.35
C ALA A 514 17.64 20.68 -17.26
N THR A 515 17.98 21.48 -16.26
CA THR A 515 17.39 22.81 -16.06
C THR A 515 17.94 23.86 -17.03
N ALA A 516 19.21 23.73 -17.43
CA ALA A 516 19.79 24.56 -18.49
C ALA A 516 19.10 24.26 -19.82
N PHE A 517 18.84 22.98 -20.09
CA PHE A 517 18.09 22.55 -21.27
C PHE A 517 16.68 23.14 -21.29
N LEU A 518 15.91 23.00 -20.20
CA LEU A 518 14.55 23.54 -20.11
C LEU A 518 14.49 25.07 -20.23
N SER A 519 15.51 25.78 -19.73
CA SER A 519 15.50 27.24 -19.68
C SER A 519 15.96 27.89 -20.99
N TYR A 520 16.94 27.28 -21.68
CA TYR A 520 17.64 27.94 -22.79
C TYR A 520 17.47 27.26 -24.14
N CYS A 521 17.20 25.95 -24.23
CA CYS A 521 17.26 25.24 -25.52
C CYS A 521 16.06 25.47 -26.43
N GLY A 522 14.94 25.98 -25.90
CA GLY A 522 13.67 26.16 -26.63
C GLY A 522 13.77 26.77 -28.04
N PRO A 523 14.44 27.93 -28.24
CA PRO A 523 14.44 28.61 -29.53
C PRO A 523 15.48 28.07 -30.54
N TYR A 524 16.36 27.16 -30.11
CA TYR A 524 17.44 26.63 -30.96
C TYR A 524 17.03 25.36 -31.69
N ASN A 525 17.62 25.16 -32.87
CA ASN A 525 17.52 23.90 -33.62
C ASN A 525 18.33 22.77 -32.96
N GLN A 526 18.12 21.54 -33.43
CA GLN A 526 18.73 20.33 -32.86
C GLN A 526 20.26 20.37 -32.82
N GLN A 527 20.91 20.87 -33.86
CA GLN A 527 22.38 20.98 -33.91
C GLN A 527 22.91 21.90 -32.80
N PHE A 528 22.29 23.06 -32.62
CA PHE A 528 22.70 24.00 -31.58
C PHE A 528 22.38 23.48 -30.17
N ARG A 529 21.29 22.73 -29.98
CA ARG A 529 20.99 22.05 -28.71
C ARG A 529 22.05 21.01 -28.36
N ALA A 530 22.47 20.18 -29.32
CA ALA A 530 23.52 19.18 -29.12
C ALA A 530 24.87 19.84 -28.78
N ASN A 531 25.22 20.92 -29.49
CA ASN A 531 26.44 21.68 -29.20
C ASN A 531 26.40 22.32 -27.79
N LEU A 532 25.26 22.90 -27.38
CA LEU A 532 25.08 23.46 -26.04
C LEU A 532 25.26 22.38 -24.95
N LEU A 533 24.61 21.22 -25.11
CA LEU A 533 24.77 20.11 -24.17
C LEU A 533 26.22 19.64 -24.07
N THR A 534 26.91 19.51 -25.20
CA THR A 534 28.34 19.12 -25.24
C THR A 534 29.22 20.14 -24.51
N ASN A 535 29.03 21.43 -24.79
CA ASN A 535 29.77 22.50 -24.11
C ASN A 535 29.48 22.52 -22.60
N TRP A 536 28.24 22.26 -22.18
CA TRP A 536 27.88 22.21 -20.76
C TRP A 536 28.47 20.98 -20.06
N THR A 537 28.52 19.83 -20.72
CA THR A 537 29.22 18.65 -20.18
C THR A 537 30.71 18.92 -20.01
N GLU A 538 31.36 19.58 -20.96
CA GLU A 538 32.77 19.98 -20.83
C GLU A 538 33.01 20.94 -19.64
N ILE A 539 32.07 21.86 -19.37
CA ILE A 539 32.13 22.72 -18.17
C ILE A 539 32.05 21.87 -16.90
N LEU A 540 31.11 20.92 -16.81
CA LEU A 540 30.97 20.09 -15.62
C LEU A 540 32.21 19.23 -15.37
N GLU A 541 32.81 18.68 -16.44
CA GLU A 541 34.08 17.95 -16.37
C GLU A 541 35.23 18.85 -15.88
N GLY A 542 35.36 20.06 -16.44
CA GLY A 542 36.39 21.02 -16.05
C GLY A 542 36.29 21.49 -14.59
N HIS A 543 35.08 21.50 -14.04
CA HIS A 543 34.78 21.91 -12.65
C HIS A 543 34.71 20.72 -11.66
N GLU A 544 35.01 19.50 -12.09
CA GLU A 544 34.93 18.27 -11.27
C GLU A 544 33.56 18.05 -10.60
N ILE A 545 32.47 18.49 -11.23
CA ILE A 545 31.11 18.29 -10.72
C ILE A 545 30.65 16.88 -11.09
N PRO A 546 30.08 16.08 -10.17
CA PRO A 546 29.60 14.75 -10.50
C PRO A 546 28.32 14.82 -11.34
N PHE A 547 28.30 14.11 -12.47
CA PHE A 547 27.15 13.98 -13.37
C PHE A 547 27.16 12.61 -14.06
N THR A 548 26.08 12.28 -14.77
CA THR A 548 25.93 11.07 -15.56
C THR A 548 26.44 11.27 -16.98
N VAL A 549 27.44 10.49 -17.40
CA VAL A 549 27.99 10.52 -18.76
C VAL A 549 26.89 10.11 -19.76
N ASN A 550 26.73 10.89 -20.83
CA ASN A 550 25.67 10.71 -21.84
C ASN A 550 24.24 10.74 -21.25
N LEU A 551 23.98 11.68 -20.33
CA LEU A 551 22.66 11.87 -19.74
C LEU A 551 21.59 12.12 -20.81
N ASN A 552 20.59 11.25 -20.86
CA ASN A 552 19.38 11.50 -21.63
C ASN A 552 18.44 12.41 -20.81
N VAL A 553 18.42 13.71 -21.16
CA VAL A 553 17.61 14.74 -20.47
C VAL A 553 16.10 14.42 -20.50
N ILE A 554 15.62 13.76 -21.56
CA ILE A 554 14.21 13.39 -21.70
C ILE A 554 13.84 12.37 -20.62
N ASN A 555 14.59 11.26 -20.55
CA ASN A 555 14.32 10.16 -19.61
C ASN A 555 14.52 10.59 -18.14
N MET A 556 15.36 11.59 -17.88
CA MET A 556 15.56 12.12 -16.54
C MET A 556 14.29 12.84 -16.02
N LEU A 557 13.64 13.63 -16.88
CA LEU A 557 12.53 14.50 -16.49
C LEU A 557 11.17 13.86 -16.69
N VAL A 558 11.05 12.94 -17.63
CA VAL A 558 9.80 12.34 -18.09
C VAL A 558 10.01 10.85 -18.34
N GLU A 559 8.98 10.07 -18.03
CA GLU A 559 8.98 8.63 -18.25
C GLU A 559 8.68 8.27 -19.71
N SER A 560 9.15 7.11 -20.19
CA SER A 560 8.89 6.61 -21.55
C SER A 560 7.40 6.45 -21.89
N SER A 561 6.58 6.15 -20.89
CA SER A 561 5.11 6.08 -21.02
C SER A 561 4.51 7.42 -21.46
N THR A 562 4.93 8.52 -20.85
CA THR A 562 4.45 9.87 -21.20
C THR A 562 4.91 10.30 -22.59
N VAL A 563 6.13 9.94 -23.02
CA VAL A 563 6.58 10.16 -24.40
C VAL A 563 5.70 9.39 -25.40
N SER A 564 5.31 8.17 -25.05
CA SER A 564 4.41 7.35 -25.86
C SER A 564 3.00 7.97 -25.94
N GLU A 565 2.50 8.55 -24.84
CA GLU A 565 1.24 9.31 -24.82
C GLU A 565 1.29 10.53 -25.73
N TRP A 566 2.40 11.28 -25.75
CA TRP A 566 2.55 12.42 -26.67
C TRP A 566 2.48 11.99 -28.13
N THR A 567 3.07 10.84 -28.45
CA THR A 567 3.02 10.25 -29.79
C THR A 567 1.59 9.89 -30.17
N LEU A 568 0.82 9.29 -29.25
CA LEU A 568 -0.61 8.99 -29.45
C LEU A 568 -1.45 10.27 -29.60
N GLN A 569 -1.07 11.36 -28.93
CA GLN A 569 -1.68 12.69 -29.08
C GLN A 569 -1.31 13.41 -30.40
N GLY A 570 -0.50 12.78 -31.26
CA GLY A 570 -0.14 13.29 -32.58
C GLY A 570 1.16 14.09 -32.64
N LEU A 571 2.00 14.03 -31.60
CA LEU A 571 3.37 14.53 -31.66
C LEU A 571 4.24 13.57 -32.50
N PRO A 572 5.10 14.06 -33.41
CA PRO A 572 6.08 13.22 -34.09
C PRO A 572 7.11 12.65 -33.10
N ASN A 573 7.64 11.46 -33.42
CA ASN A 573 8.62 10.77 -32.58
C ASN A 573 10.08 11.19 -32.87
N ASP A 574 10.29 12.32 -33.56
CA ASP A 574 11.63 12.86 -33.77
C ASP A 574 12.15 13.54 -32.50
N GLU A 575 13.47 13.51 -32.33
CA GLU A 575 14.12 14.00 -31.11
C GLU A 575 13.78 15.47 -30.80
N LEU A 576 13.73 16.34 -31.81
CA LEU A 576 13.42 17.76 -31.61
C LEU A 576 11.98 17.94 -31.11
N SER A 577 11.01 17.25 -31.71
CA SER A 577 9.61 17.29 -31.28
C SER A 577 9.43 16.81 -29.84
N VAL A 578 10.07 15.71 -29.45
CA VAL A 578 10.01 15.19 -28.07
C VAL A 578 10.68 16.16 -27.09
N GLN A 579 11.83 16.73 -27.44
CA GLN A 579 12.48 17.77 -26.64
C GLN A 579 11.62 19.04 -26.52
N ASN A 580 10.91 19.42 -27.57
CA ASN A 580 9.99 20.56 -27.54
C ASN A 580 8.82 20.30 -26.60
N ALA A 581 8.21 19.11 -26.67
CA ALA A 581 7.15 18.69 -25.75
C ALA A 581 7.63 18.63 -24.29
N LEU A 582 8.88 18.21 -24.07
CA LEU A 582 9.52 18.25 -22.76
C LEU A 582 9.58 19.67 -22.21
N ILE A 583 10.03 20.64 -23.00
CA ILE A 583 10.11 22.05 -22.56
C ILE A 583 8.69 22.61 -22.31
N VAL A 584 7.72 22.31 -23.17
CA VAL A 584 6.31 22.72 -22.99
C VAL A 584 5.72 22.23 -21.67
N THR A 585 6.05 20.99 -21.28
CA THR A 585 5.43 20.34 -20.11
C THR A 585 6.17 20.57 -18.80
N LYS A 586 7.50 20.74 -18.84
CA LYS A 586 8.35 20.83 -17.65
C LYS A 586 8.96 22.21 -17.40
N SER A 587 8.92 23.14 -18.35
CA SER A 587 9.43 24.51 -18.13
C SER A 587 8.65 25.23 -17.02
N SER A 588 9.35 26.08 -16.28
CA SER A 588 8.75 26.95 -15.27
C SER A 588 7.92 28.08 -15.87
N SER A 589 8.28 28.56 -17.06
CA SER A 589 7.60 29.67 -17.75
C SER A 589 6.57 29.14 -18.75
N TYR A 590 5.52 29.93 -19.02
CA TYR A 590 4.53 29.53 -20.00
C TYR A 590 5.13 29.50 -21.41
N PRO A 591 4.80 28.47 -22.22
CA PRO A 591 5.38 28.28 -23.55
C PRO A 591 4.76 29.23 -24.58
N LEU A 592 5.65 29.85 -25.38
CA LEU A 592 5.32 30.55 -26.62
C LEU A 592 5.89 29.75 -27.79
N LEU A 593 5.00 29.22 -28.62
CA LEU A 593 5.33 28.26 -29.66
C LEU A 593 5.37 28.94 -31.03
N ILE A 594 6.54 28.90 -31.67
CA ILE A 594 6.71 29.29 -33.06
C ILE A 594 6.27 28.10 -33.91
N ASP A 595 5.03 28.14 -34.40
CA ASP A 595 4.34 27.00 -35.02
C ASP A 595 3.70 27.38 -36.36
N PRO A 596 4.51 27.68 -37.40
CA PRO A 596 4.00 28.09 -38.71
C PRO A 596 3.17 26.99 -39.40
N GLN A 597 3.42 25.71 -39.10
CA GLN A 597 2.67 24.58 -39.66
C GLN A 597 1.50 24.09 -38.80
N THR A 598 1.24 24.72 -37.64
CA THR A 598 0.15 24.38 -36.70
C THR A 598 0.25 22.97 -36.07
N GLN A 599 1.44 22.37 -36.03
CA GLN A 599 1.68 21.05 -35.43
C GLN A 599 1.48 21.09 -33.92
N ALA A 600 2.13 22.04 -33.25
CA ALA A 600 2.06 22.16 -31.81
C ALA A 600 0.63 22.46 -31.35
N LYS A 601 -0.08 23.31 -32.10
CA LYS A 601 -1.50 23.60 -31.89
C LYS A 601 -2.37 22.34 -31.94
N MET A 602 -2.17 21.47 -32.92
CA MET A 602 -2.94 20.22 -33.01
C MET A 602 -2.62 19.27 -31.85
N TRP A 603 -1.34 19.13 -31.51
CA TRP A 603 -0.92 18.32 -30.38
C TRP A 603 -1.52 18.81 -29.05
N ILE A 604 -1.47 20.12 -28.76
CA ILE A 604 -2.05 20.69 -27.54
C ILE A 604 -3.56 20.46 -27.45
N LYS A 605 -4.29 20.59 -28.57
CA LYS A 605 -5.73 20.30 -28.60
C LYS A 605 -6.04 18.85 -28.22
N ASN A 606 -5.24 17.90 -28.71
CA ASN A 606 -5.42 16.48 -28.39
C ASN A 606 -4.96 16.17 -26.96
N LYS A 607 -3.88 16.80 -26.50
CA LYS A 607 -3.34 16.63 -25.15
C LYS A 607 -4.30 17.13 -24.08
N GLU A 608 -4.93 18.28 -24.30
CA GLU A 608 -5.82 18.93 -23.34
C GLU A 608 -7.32 18.64 -23.62
N SER A 609 -7.62 17.60 -24.42
CA SER A 609 -8.99 17.29 -24.83
C SER A 609 -9.91 16.92 -23.66
N THR A 610 -9.35 16.31 -22.61
CA THR A 610 -10.06 15.97 -21.37
C THR A 610 -10.18 17.15 -20.40
N ASN A 611 -9.36 18.18 -20.57
CA ASN A 611 -9.22 19.30 -19.62
C ASN A 611 -9.99 20.55 -20.05
N GLU A 612 -10.89 20.43 -21.05
CA GLU A 612 -11.74 21.51 -21.54
C GLU A 612 -10.94 22.75 -22.02
N LEU A 613 -9.93 22.54 -22.87
CA LEU A 613 -9.10 23.61 -23.44
C LEU A 613 -9.93 24.73 -24.10
N GLN A 614 -9.78 25.95 -23.59
CA GLN A 614 -10.35 27.15 -24.21
C GLN A 614 -9.38 27.73 -25.23
N ILE A 615 -9.86 28.05 -26.43
CA ILE A 615 -9.05 28.65 -27.50
C ILE A 615 -9.55 30.07 -27.75
N THR A 616 -8.65 31.04 -27.75
CA THR A 616 -8.97 32.46 -27.98
C THR A 616 -7.85 33.14 -28.77
N SER A 617 -8.11 34.34 -29.29
CA SER A 617 -7.08 35.24 -29.84
C SER A 617 -7.03 36.53 -29.02
N LEU A 618 -5.90 37.26 -29.06
CA LEU A 618 -5.76 38.56 -28.37
C LEU A 618 -6.78 39.59 -28.87
N ASN A 619 -7.15 39.53 -30.15
CA ASN A 619 -8.12 40.44 -30.76
C ASN A 619 -9.59 40.05 -30.48
N HIS A 620 -9.83 38.96 -29.74
CA HIS A 620 -11.18 38.50 -29.45
C HIS A 620 -11.87 39.41 -28.44
N LYS A 621 -13.11 39.84 -28.74
CA LYS A 621 -13.89 40.76 -27.88
C LYS A 621 -13.98 40.31 -26.42
N TYR A 622 -14.09 38.99 -26.20
CA TYR A 622 -14.22 38.37 -24.87
C TYR A 622 -12.91 37.80 -24.32
N PHE A 623 -11.75 38.19 -24.87
CA PHE A 623 -10.45 37.65 -24.47
C PHE A 623 -10.21 37.74 -22.95
N ARG A 624 -10.46 38.90 -22.34
CA ARG A 624 -10.29 39.11 -20.89
C ARG A 624 -11.21 38.21 -20.06
N THR A 625 -12.48 38.11 -20.46
CA THR A 625 -13.45 37.23 -19.79
C THR A 625 -13.02 35.76 -19.89
N HIS A 626 -12.59 35.30 -21.08
CA HIS A 626 -12.08 33.94 -21.24
C HIS A 626 -10.86 33.68 -20.34
N LEU A 627 -9.95 34.64 -20.23
CA LEU A 627 -8.78 34.53 -19.36
C LEU A 627 -9.18 34.44 -17.88
N GLU A 628 -10.08 35.31 -17.43
CA GLU A 628 -10.59 35.31 -16.06
C GLU A 628 -11.30 34.00 -15.71
N ASP A 629 -12.15 33.51 -16.61
CA ASP A 629 -12.88 32.25 -16.45
C ASP A 629 -11.93 31.06 -16.39
N CYS A 630 -10.91 31.02 -17.25
CA CYS A 630 -9.93 29.94 -17.26
C CYS A 630 -9.08 29.92 -15.98
N LEU A 631 -8.68 31.10 -15.47
CA LEU A 631 -7.97 31.22 -14.19
C LEU A 631 -8.84 30.74 -13.02
N SER A 632 -10.09 31.19 -12.97
CA SER A 632 -11.01 30.89 -11.87
C SER A 632 -11.51 29.45 -11.87
N LEU A 633 -11.59 28.81 -13.04
CA LEU A 633 -12.04 27.41 -13.19
C LEU A 633 -10.87 26.41 -13.29
N GLY A 634 -9.62 26.88 -13.43
CA GLY A 634 -8.45 26.03 -13.61
C GLY A 634 -8.38 25.36 -14.98
N ARG A 635 -9.01 25.95 -16.01
CA ARG A 635 -9.03 25.39 -17.38
C ARG A 635 -7.80 25.86 -18.17
N PRO A 636 -7.21 25.02 -19.03
CA PRO A 636 -6.14 25.45 -19.92
C PRO A 636 -6.65 26.47 -20.96
N LEU A 637 -5.80 27.46 -21.28
CA LEU A 637 -6.09 28.50 -22.28
C LEU A 637 -5.02 28.48 -23.38
N LEU A 638 -5.44 28.44 -24.64
CA LEU A 638 -4.58 28.59 -25.81
C LEU A 638 -4.87 29.93 -26.50
N ILE A 639 -3.86 30.81 -26.55
CA ILE A 639 -3.89 32.05 -27.33
C ILE A 639 -3.29 31.79 -28.71
N GLU A 640 -4.11 31.93 -29.75
CA GLU A 640 -3.71 31.66 -31.13
C GLU A 640 -3.30 32.91 -31.91
N ASP A 641 -2.38 32.68 -32.84
CA ASP A 641 -1.93 33.64 -33.86
C ASP A 641 -1.41 34.96 -33.28
N VAL A 642 -0.63 34.87 -32.20
CA VAL A 642 0.04 36.02 -31.60
C VAL A 642 1.10 36.57 -32.56
N GLY A 643 1.13 37.90 -32.71
CA GLY A 643 2.15 38.61 -33.47
C GLY A 643 3.48 38.73 -32.70
N GLU A 644 4.17 39.86 -32.90
CA GLU A 644 5.41 40.18 -32.18
C GLU A 644 5.15 40.89 -30.84
N GLU A 645 3.92 41.37 -30.63
CA GLU A 645 3.49 42.09 -29.43
C GLU A 645 2.46 41.28 -28.63
N LEU A 646 2.55 41.37 -27.30
CA LEU A 646 1.61 40.77 -26.35
C LEU A 646 0.84 41.89 -25.63
N ASP A 647 -0.43 41.65 -25.28
CA ASP A 647 -1.21 42.59 -24.49
C ASP A 647 -0.66 42.65 -23.05
N PRO A 648 -0.25 43.82 -22.51
CA PRO A 648 0.29 43.93 -21.16
C PRO A 648 -0.66 43.42 -20.06
N VAL A 649 -1.96 43.29 -20.32
CA VAL A 649 -2.95 42.73 -19.37
C VAL A 649 -2.57 41.32 -18.87
N ILE A 650 -1.84 40.54 -19.68
CA ILE A 650 -1.43 39.18 -19.29
C ILE A 650 -0.08 39.10 -18.58
N ASP A 651 0.64 40.22 -18.40
CA ASP A 651 2.00 40.20 -17.86
C ASP A 651 2.08 39.61 -16.46
N ASN A 652 1.16 39.99 -15.56
CA ASN A 652 1.10 39.42 -14.21
C ASN A 652 0.85 37.90 -14.20
N VAL A 653 0.09 37.41 -15.20
CA VAL A 653 -0.16 35.98 -15.38
C VAL A 653 1.10 35.29 -15.91
N LEU A 654 1.74 35.85 -16.94
CA LEU A 654 2.97 35.30 -17.53
C LEU A 654 4.12 35.21 -16.54
N GLU A 655 4.29 36.25 -15.71
CA GLU A 655 5.31 36.30 -14.66
C GLU A 655 4.98 35.46 -13.42
N LYS A 656 3.75 34.93 -13.34
CA LYS A 656 3.23 34.20 -12.18
C LYS A 656 3.34 35.01 -10.90
N ASN A 657 3.02 36.32 -10.99
CA ASN A 657 2.97 37.24 -9.85
C ASN A 657 1.72 36.96 -9.00
N PHE A 658 1.65 35.75 -8.43
CA PHE A 658 0.49 35.28 -7.68
C PHE A 658 0.59 35.71 -6.21
N ILE A 659 -0.45 36.40 -5.75
CA ILE A 659 -0.59 36.87 -4.38
C ILE A 659 -1.34 35.78 -3.60
N LYS A 660 -0.69 35.23 -2.57
CA LYS A 660 -1.34 34.24 -1.70
C LYS A 660 -2.30 34.93 -0.73
N SER A 661 -3.59 34.63 -0.86
CA SER A 661 -4.65 35.08 0.05
C SER A 661 -5.27 33.87 0.74
N GLY A 662 -4.71 33.47 1.89
CA GLY A 662 -5.08 32.23 2.56
C GLY A 662 -4.53 31.00 1.84
N SER A 663 -5.41 30.07 1.45
CA SER A 663 -5.06 28.88 0.66
C SER A 663 -5.20 29.06 -0.86
N ILE A 664 -5.78 30.19 -1.31
CA ILE A 664 -6.05 30.47 -2.72
C ILE A 664 -5.00 31.47 -3.23
N GLU A 665 -4.48 31.22 -4.43
CA GLU A 665 -3.61 32.13 -5.16
C GLU A 665 -4.47 33.08 -5.97
N LYS A 666 -4.15 34.38 -5.98
CA LYS A 666 -4.84 35.41 -6.76
C LYS A 666 -3.89 36.12 -7.69
N VAL A 667 -4.38 36.58 -8.84
CA VAL A 667 -3.61 37.38 -9.79
C VAL A 667 -4.43 38.58 -10.26
N VAL A 668 -3.77 39.72 -10.42
CA VAL A 668 -4.39 40.93 -10.96
C VAL A 668 -4.34 40.89 -12.48
N VAL A 669 -5.51 40.80 -13.11
CA VAL A 669 -5.68 40.84 -14.58
C VAL A 669 -6.30 42.18 -14.95
N GLY A 670 -5.50 43.08 -15.52
CA GLY A 670 -5.93 44.48 -15.72
C GLY A 670 -6.23 45.15 -14.38
N ASP A 671 -7.47 45.54 -14.16
CA ASP A 671 -7.91 46.21 -12.93
C ASP A 671 -8.62 45.26 -11.93
N LYS A 672 -8.74 43.97 -12.27
CA LYS A 672 -9.54 43.00 -11.51
C LYS A 672 -8.67 41.91 -10.90
N GLU A 673 -8.87 41.65 -9.61
CA GLU A 673 -8.32 40.47 -8.94
C GLU A 673 -9.11 39.22 -9.31
N THR A 674 -8.41 38.19 -9.78
CA THR A 674 -8.97 36.90 -10.19
C THR A 674 -8.33 35.78 -9.40
N ASP A 675 -9.14 34.82 -8.96
CA ASP A 675 -8.67 33.63 -8.26
C ASP A 675 -8.00 32.67 -9.26
N VAL A 676 -6.86 32.09 -8.88
CA VAL A 676 -6.09 31.14 -9.70
C VAL A 676 -6.28 29.74 -9.12
N MET A 677 -7.06 28.93 -9.82
CA MET A 677 -7.26 27.54 -9.44
C MET A 677 -6.11 26.64 -9.93
N PRO A 678 -5.71 25.62 -9.14
CA PRO A 678 -4.75 24.62 -9.58
C PRO A 678 -5.22 23.93 -10.87
N GLY A 679 -4.33 23.79 -11.85
CA GLY A 679 -4.64 23.18 -13.15
C GLY A 679 -4.61 24.15 -14.33
N PHE A 680 -4.67 25.46 -14.08
CA PHE A 680 -4.54 26.46 -15.13
C PHE A 680 -3.19 26.37 -15.85
N MET A 681 -3.23 26.26 -17.18
CA MET A 681 -2.06 26.26 -18.04
C MET A 681 -2.30 27.18 -19.25
N LEU A 682 -1.36 28.08 -19.51
CA LEU A 682 -1.42 29.01 -20.63
C LEU A 682 -0.47 28.56 -21.75
N TYR A 683 -0.99 28.46 -22.96
CA TYR A 683 -0.24 28.20 -24.18
C TYR A 683 -0.37 29.39 -25.13
N VAL A 684 0.74 29.82 -25.71
CA VAL A 684 0.76 30.88 -26.72
C VAL A 684 1.33 30.32 -28.01
N THR A 685 0.70 30.61 -29.16
CA THR A 685 1.16 30.14 -30.47
C THR A 685 1.27 31.30 -31.46
N THR A 686 2.26 31.26 -32.33
CA THR A 686 2.42 32.17 -33.47
C THR A 686 2.59 31.40 -34.77
N LYS A 687 2.05 31.95 -35.86
CA LYS A 687 2.26 31.44 -37.23
C LYS A 687 3.48 32.08 -37.92
N LEU A 688 4.07 33.11 -37.33
CA LEU A 688 5.23 33.78 -37.91
C LEU A 688 6.42 32.81 -37.84
N PRO A 689 7.11 32.50 -38.96
CA PRO A 689 8.21 31.54 -38.95
C PRO A 689 9.51 32.08 -38.35
N ASN A 690 9.68 33.41 -38.30
CA ASN A 690 10.83 34.09 -37.71
C ASN A 690 10.40 35.42 -37.06
N PRO A 691 9.66 35.38 -35.94
CA PRO A 691 9.20 36.57 -35.23
C PRO A 691 10.36 37.26 -34.49
N ALA A 692 10.39 38.59 -34.49
CA ALA A 692 11.38 39.38 -33.76
C ALA A 692 10.86 39.75 -32.35
N TYR A 693 10.79 38.76 -31.45
CA TYR A 693 10.36 39.00 -30.07
C TYR A 693 11.36 39.84 -29.28
N SER A 694 10.84 40.77 -28.47
CA SER A 694 11.68 41.60 -27.59
C SER A 694 12.35 40.77 -26.48
N PRO A 695 13.45 41.27 -25.88
CA PRO A 695 14.05 40.66 -24.71
C PRO A 695 13.07 40.47 -23.54
N GLU A 696 12.08 41.37 -23.40
CA GLU A 696 11.07 41.30 -22.35
C GLU A 696 10.12 40.11 -22.53
N ILE A 697 9.67 39.84 -23.76
CA ILE A 697 8.83 38.68 -24.07
C ILE A 697 9.62 37.39 -23.84
N SER A 698 10.91 37.38 -24.25
CA SER A 698 11.83 36.26 -24.04
C SER A 698 12.15 36.00 -22.56
N ALA A 699 12.00 37.01 -21.70
CA ALA A 699 12.17 36.87 -20.25
C ALA A 699 10.93 36.30 -19.55
N LYS A 700 9.73 36.63 -20.04
CA LYS A 700 8.44 36.24 -19.47
C LYS A 700 7.97 34.87 -19.94
N THR A 701 8.30 34.48 -21.17
CA THR A 701 7.83 33.24 -21.81
C THR A 701 8.97 32.32 -22.20
N SER A 702 8.71 31.01 -22.25
CA SER A 702 9.62 30.04 -22.88
C SER A 702 9.34 29.98 -24.37
N ILE A 703 10.16 30.64 -25.18
CA ILE A 703 10.04 30.60 -26.64
C ILE A 703 10.56 29.24 -27.13
N ILE A 704 9.73 28.52 -27.88
CA ILE A 704 10.04 27.19 -28.40
C ILE A 704 9.82 27.17 -29.91
N ASP A 705 10.85 26.79 -30.64
CA ASP A 705 10.76 26.61 -32.08
C ASP A 705 10.15 25.25 -32.43
N PHE A 706 8.88 25.27 -32.81
CA PHE A 706 8.12 24.11 -33.29
C PHE A 706 8.08 24.04 -34.83
N THR A 707 8.95 24.77 -35.52
CA THR A 707 9.08 24.63 -36.98
C THR A 707 9.40 23.18 -37.33
N VAL A 708 8.60 22.62 -38.24
CA VAL A 708 8.77 21.22 -38.68
C VAL A 708 10.14 21.03 -39.32
N THR A 709 10.84 19.94 -38.97
CA THR A 709 12.12 19.55 -39.57
C THR A 709 11.92 18.60 -40.75
N MET A 710 12.95 18.45 -41.59
CA MET A 710 12.91 17.48 -42.70
C MET A 710 12.64 16.06 -42.21
N GLN A 711 13.32 15.64 -41.13
CA GLN A 711 13.15 14.32 -40.53
C GLN A 711 11.79 14.17 -39.84
N GLY A 712 11.35 15.18 -39.07
CA GLY A 712 10.04 15.14 -38.40
C GLY A 712 8.87 15.05 -39.40
N LEU A 713 8.95 15.77 -40.52
CA LEU A 713 7.96 15.63 -41.59
C LEU A 713 8.05 14.28 -42.29
N GLU A 714 9.25 13.77 -42.52
CA GLU A 714 9.44 12.44 -43.09
C GLU A 714 8.76 11.37 -42.23
N ASP A 715 8.93 11.38 -40.90
CA ASP A 715 8.26 10.43 -40.02
C ASP A 715 6.73 10.59 -40.01
N GLN A 716 6.22 11.82 -40.10
CA GLN A 716 4.77 12.07 -40.25
C GLN A 716 4.22 11.52 -41.56
N LEU A 717 4.93 11.76 -42.68
CA LEU A 717 4.54 11.27 -44.00
C LEU A 717 4.63 9.74 -44.06
N LEU A 718 5.61 9.14 -43.38
CA LEU A 718 5.72 7.70 -43.28
C LEU A 718 4.49 7.09 -42.61
N GLY A 719 4.06 7.64 -41.46
CA GLY A 719 2.81 7.24 -40.81
C GLY A 719 1.60 7.33 -41.75
N ARG A 720 1.50 8.41 -42.53
CA ARG A 720 0.42 8.59 -43.52
C ARG A 720 0.44 7.59 -44.66
N VAL A 721 1.62 7.29 -45.24
CA VAL A 721 1.75 6.29 -46.32
C VAL A 721 1.32 4.92 -45.81
N ILE A 722 1.79 4.54 -44.62
CA ILE A 722 1.49 3.24 -44.01
C ILE A 722 -0.01 3.14 -43.70
N LEU A 723 -0.64 4.19 -43.17
CA LEU A 723 -2.08 4.22 -42.95
C LEU A 723 -2.89 3.97 -44.24
N MET A 724 -2.41 4.46 -45.40
CA MET A 724 -3.10 4.29 -46.69
C MET A 724 -2.81 2.96 -47.40
N GLU A 725 -1.57 2.45 -47.34
CA GLU A 725 -1.17 1.24 -48.07
C GLU A 725 -1.28 -0.03 -47.22
N LYS A 726 -1.11 0.07 -45.90
CA LYS A 726 -1.07 -1.03 -44.93
C LYS A 726 -1.84 -0.65 -43.66
N SER A 727 -3.12 -0.29 -43.80
CA SER A 727 -3.97 0.14 -42.67
C SER A 727 -4.05 -0.88 -41.54
N GLU A 728 -4.01 -2.17 -41.85
CA GLU A 728 -3.97 -3.26 -40.86
C GLU A 728 -2.72 -3.16 -39.98
N LEU A 729 -1.54 -2.95 -40.58
CA LEU A 729 -0.27 -2.79 -39.86
C LEU A 729 -0.28 -1.56 -38.94
N GLU A 730 -0.88 -0.44 -39.38
CA GLU A 730 -1.00 0.76 -38.53
C GLU A 730 -1.99 0.53 -37.39
N SER A 731 -3.08 -0.21 -37.62
CA SER A 731 -4.03 -0.58 -36.56
C SER A 731 -3.39 -1.50 -35.51
N GLU A 732 -2.61 -2.49 -35.96
CA GLU A 732 -1.82 -3.37 -35.09
C GLU A 732 -0.79 -2.57 -34.30
N ARG A 733 -0.12 -1.58 -34.93
CA ARG A 733 0.82 -0.69 -34.25
C ARG A 733 0.14 0.09 -33.13
N VAL A 734 -0.98 0.75 -33.41
CA VAL A 734 -1.71 1.54 -32.40
C VAL A 734 -2.18 0.65 -31.24
N ALA A 735 -2.75 -0.53 -31.54
CA ALA A 735 -3.18 -1.49 -30.51
C ALA A 735 -2.00 -2.00 -29.67
N LEU A 736 -0.84 -2.24 -30.30
CA LEU A 736 0.40 -2.62 -29.62
C LEU A 736 0.85 -1.50 -28.68
N PHE A 737 0.87 -0.25 -29.14
CA PHE A 737 1.24 0.92 -28.32
C PHE A 737 0.33 1.08 -27.11
N GLU A 738 -1.00 1.01 -27.28
CA GLU A 738 -1.95 1.07 -26.18
C GLU A 738 -1.74 -0.06 -25.16
N SER A 739 -1.48 -1.27 -25.66
CA SER A 739 -1.16 -2.43 -24.81
C SER A 739 0.15 -2.23 -24.05
N VAL A 740 1.21 -1.71 -24.69
CA VAL A 740 2.50 -1.43 -24.05
C VAL A 740 2.35 -0.39 -22.95
N ILE A 741 1.67 0.73 -23.21
CA ILE A 741 1.42 1.78 -22.20
C ILE A 741 0.65 1.19 -21.00
N LYS A 742 -0.41 0.42 -21.27
CA LYS A 742 -1.21 -0.23 -20.22
C LYS A 742 -0.37 -1.21 -19.40
N ASN A 743 0.47 -2.02 -20.06
CA ASN A 743 1.33 -3.00 -19.40
C ASN A 743 2.45 -2.33 -18.58
N GLN A 744 3.09 -1.27 -19.09
CA GLN A 744 4.09 -0.48 -18.35
C GLN A 744 3.49 0.15 -17.10
N LYS A 745 2.30 0.76 -17.22
CA LYS A 745 1.59 1.32 -16.06
C LYS A 745 1.22 0.23 -15.05
N ARG A 746 0.70 -0.89 -15.54
CA ARG A 746 0.35 -2.04 -14.69
C ARG A 746 1.57 -2.60 -13.97
N MET A 747 2.73 -2.66 -14.61
CA MET A 747 3.99 -3.10 -13.99
C MET A 747 4.35 -2.23 -12.79
N LYS A 748 4.34 -0.91 -12.95
CA LYS A 748 4.63 0.04 -11.86
C LYS A 748 3.64 -0.05 -10.72
N GLU A 749 2.36 -0.20 -11.03
CA GLU A 749 1.32 -0.40 -10.02
C GLU A 749 1.53 -1.70 -9.24
N LEU A 750 1.87 -2.80 -9.92
CA LEU A 750 2.14 -4.08 -9.27
C LEU A 750 3.37 -3.99 -8.36
N GLU A 751 4.45 -3.36 -8.83
CA GLU A 751 5.66 -3.13 -8.04
C GLU A 751 5.38 -2.26 -6.80
N SER A 752 4.69 -1.13 -6.99
CA SER A 752 4.33 -0.24 -5.89
C SER A 752 3.40 -0.92 -4.89
N ASN A 753 2.45 -1.74 -5.35
CA ASN A 753 1.55 -2.50 -4.48
C ASN A 753 2.31 -3.57 -3.69
N LEU A 754 3.20 -4.31 -4.35
CA LEU A 754 4.03 -5.34 -3.73
C LEU A 754 4.87 -4.72 -2.60
N LEU A 755 5.54 -3.61 -2.91
CA LEU A 755 6.39 -2.93 -1.95
C LEU A 755 5.60 -2.27 -0.82
N HIS A 756 4.48 -1.62 -1.12
CA HIS A 756 3.59 -1.03 -0.12
C HIS A 756 3.06 -2.10 0.85
N ARG A 757 2.65 -3.27 0.33
CA ARG A 757 2.17 -4.36 1.19
C ARG A 757 3.25 -4.86 2.14
N LEU A 758 4.49 -5.03 1.65
CA LEU A 758 5.65 -5.38 2.48
C LEU A 758 5.99 -4.33 3.54
N THR A 759 5.80 -3.04 3.24
CA THR A 759 6.09 -1.96 4.21
C THR A 759 4.96 -1.72 5.21
N SER A 760 3.71 -1.98 4.81
CA SER A 760 2.52 -1.75 5.63
C SER A 760 2.27 -2.82 6.70
N SER A 761 2.85 -4.01 6.56
CA SER A 761 2.70 -5.10 7.53
C SER A 761 3.39 -4.77 8.85
N GLN A 762 2.61 -4.55 9.91
CA GLN A 762 3.12 -4.40 11.27
C GLN A 762 3.23 -5.78 11.92
N GLY A 763 4.46 -6.30 12.02
CA GLY A 763 4.74 -7.62 12.59
C GLY A 763 5.72 -8.44 11.75
N SER A 764 5.93 -9.70 12.15
CA SER A 764 6.71 -10.67 11.38
C SER A 764 5.96 -11.05 10.11
N LEU A 765 6.62 -10.95 8.96
CA LEU A 765 6.03 -11.25 7.65
C LEU A 765 5.59 -12.72 7.52
N VAL A 766 6.13 -13.59 8.39
CA VAL A 766 5.86 -15.03 8.44
C VAL A 766 4.50 -15.34 9.10
N ASP A 767 3.93 -14.41 9.86
CA ASP A 767 2.67 -14.63 10.57
C ASP A 767 1.43 -14.29 9.74
N ASP A 768 1.58 -13.57 8.62
CA ASP A 768 0.48 -13.18 7.73
C ASP A 768 0.46 -14.04 6.45
N GLU A 769 -0.20 -15.18 6.54
CA GLU A 769 -0.32 -16.15 5.43
C GLU A 769 -1.07 -15.56 4.22
N ALA A 770 -2.08 -14.71 4.48
CA ALA A 770 -2.84 -14.04 3.42
C ALA A 770 -1.99 -13.05 2.62
N LEU A 771 -1.03 -12.38 3.29
CA LEU A 771 -0.08 -11.51 2.63
C LEU A 771 0.86 -12.30 1.70
N ILE A 772 1.33 -13.48 2.12
CA ILE A 772 2.23 -14.34 1.33
C ILE A 772 1.56 -14.75 0.01
N ASP A 773 0.31 -15.22 0.07
CA ASP A 773 -0.45 -15.63 -1.12
C ASP A 773 -0.61 -14.46 -2.11
N VAL A 774 -0.93 -13.26 -1.60
CA VAL A 774 -1.07 -12.08 -2.45
C VAL A 774 0.27 -11.66 -3.07
N LEU A 775 1.37 -11.77 -2.33
CA LEU A 775 2.70 -11.46 -2.86
C LEU A 775 3.08 -12.42 -4.00
N GLN A 776 2.78 -13.70 -3.86
CA GLN A 776 3.03 -14.69 -4.90
C GLN A 776 2.19 -14.44 -6.16
N VAL A 777 0.90 -14.12 -6.01
CA VAL A 777 0.02 -13.73 -7.14
C VAL A 777 0.52 -12.45 -7.82
N THR A 778 0.93 -11.45 -7.03
CA THR A 778 1.43 -10.16 -7.55
C THR A 778 2.71 -10.36 -8.34
N LYS A 779 3.63 -11.22 -7.86
CA LYS A 779 4.86 -11.58 -8.54
C LYS A 779 4.58 -12.32 -9.85
N ALA A 780 3.77 -13.38 -9.83
CA ALA A 780 3.43 -14.14 -11.04
C ALA A 780 2.79 -13.24 -12.12
N THR A 781 1.92 -12.31 -11.71
CA THR A 781 1.34 -11.31 -12.62
C THR A 781 2.41 -10.37 -13.20
N SER A 782 3.37 -9.93 -12.39
CA SER A 782 4.48 -9.07 -12.85
C SER A 782 5.37 -9.79 -13.86
N GLU A 783 5.72 -11.06 -13.63
CA GLU A 783 6.48 -11.89 -14.58
C GLU A 783 5.73 -12.06 -15.91
N GLU A 784 4.40 -12.29 -15.87
CA GLU A 784 3.57 -12.38 -17.08
C GLU A 784 3.54 -11.06 -17.87
N VAL A 785 3.36 -9.93 -17.19
CA VAL A 785 3.38 -8.60 -17.83
C VAL A 785 4.76 -8.31 -18.43
N ASN A 786 5.84 -8.72 -17.77
CA ASN A 786 7.20 -8.53 -18.28
C ASN A 786 7.43 -9.35 -19.56
N ALA A 787 7.00 -10.61 -19.57
CA ALA A 787 7.07 -11.45 -20.76
C ALA A 787 6.28 -10.84 -21.94
N LYS A 788 5.09 -10.26 -21.67
CA LYS A 788 4.31 -9.55 -22.70
C LYS A 788 5.04 -8.32 -23.23
N LEU A 789 5.71 -7.54 -22.37
CA LEU A 789 6.47 -6.36 -22.80
C LEU A 789 7.64 -6.74 -23.74
N VAL A 790 8.36 -7.83 -23.43
CA VAL A 790 9.44 -8.34 -24.30
C VAL A 790 8.92 -8.77 -25.67
N VAL A 791 7.80 -9.52 -25.70
CA VAL A 791 7.17 -9.91 -26.98
C VAL A 791 6.65 -8.69 -27.76
N SER A 792 6.11 -7.69 -27.05
CA SER A 792 5.68 -6.44 -27.67
C SER A 792 6.84 -5.68 -28.30
N GLU A 793 8.02 -5.65 -27.68
CA GLU A 793 9.22 -5.02 -28.23
C GLU A 793 9.69 -5.71 -29.53
N GLU A 794 9.74 -7.04 -29.56
CA GLU A 794 10.07 -7.78 -30.79
C GLU A 794 9.04 -7.53 -31.91
N THR A 795 7.76 -7.42 -31.54
CA THR A 795 6.68 -7.12 -32.48
C THR A 795 6.79 -5.70 -33.02
N GLU A 796 7.12 -4.73 -32.16
CA GLU A 796 7.37 -3.34 -32.54
C GLU A 796 8.52 -3.24 -33.54
N GLN A 797 9.62 -3.96 -33.32
CA GLN A 797 10.75 -4.01 -34.25
C GLN A 797 10.33 -4.58 -35.62
N LYS A 798 9.53 -5.65 -35.67
CA LYS A 798 9.01 -6.20 -36.93
C LYS A 798 8.13 -5.20 -37.67
N ILE A 799 7.26 -4.49 -36.94
CA ILE A 799 6.43 -3.41 -37.51
C ILE A 799 7.31 -2.29 -38.04
N MET A 800 8.36 -1.87 -37.32
CA MET A 800 9.28 -0.85 -37.79
C MET A 800 9.96 -1.25 -39.10
N VAL A 801 10.50 -2.47 -39.19
CA VAL A 801 11.13 -2.96 -40.43
C VAL A 801 10.17 -2.92 -41.61
N ALA A 802 8.91 -3.32 -41.43
CA ALA A 802 7.90 -3.25 -42.48
C ALA A 802 7.53 -1.80 -42.86
N ARG A 803 7.61 -0.85 -41.92
CA ARG A 803 7.41 0.57 -42.20
C ARG A 803 8.57 1.16 -42.99
N GLU A 804 9.80 0.77 -42.66
CA GLU A 804 11.02 1.28 -43.31
C GLU A 804 11.02 1.07 -44.83
N GLU A 805 10.35 0.02 -45.34
CA GLU A 805 10.20 -0.20 -46.78
C GLU A 805 9.61 1.03 -47.50
N PHE A 806 8.66 1.73 -46.88
CA PHE A 806 8.01 2.91 -47.46
C PHE A 806 8.71 4.24 -47.14
N ARG A 807 9.82 4.23 -46.38
CA ARG A 807 10.53 5.47 -45.99
C ARG A 807 10.98 6.28 -47.21
N ALA A 808 11.35 5.63 -48.32
CA ALA A 808 11.70 6.33 -49.56
C ALA A 808 10.59 7.29 -50.07
N VAL A 809 9.32 6.91 -49.92
CA VAL A 809 8.16 7.75 -50.29
C VAL A 809 8.06 8.96 -49.37
N ALA A 810 8.23 8.73 -48.08
CA ALA A 810 8.17 9.77 -47.06
C ALA A 810 9.32 10.78 -47.17
N GLY A 811 10.56 10.30 -47.36
CA GLY A 811 11.73 11.13 -47.60
C GLY A 811 11.58 11.97 -48.86
N ARG A 812 11.06 11.39 -49.95
CA ARG A 812 10.72 12.14 -51.17
C ARG A 812 9.68 13.22 -50.89
N GLY A 813 8.61 12.90 -50.17
CA GLY A 813 7.58 13.87 -49.80
C GLY A 813 8.11 15.02 -48.96
N SER A 814 9.00 14.73 -48.00
CA SER A 814 9.64 15.75 -47.17
C SER A 814 10.47 16.72 -48.02
N ILE A 815 11.35 16.20 -48.88
CA ILE A 815 12.17 17.03 -49.80
C ILE A 815 11.28 17.94 -50.66
N LEU A 816 10.20 17.39 -51.23
CA LEU A 816 9.26 18.13 -52.07
C LEU A 816 8.60 19.28 -51.31
N TYR A 817 8.15 19.04 -50.08
CA TYR A 817 7.53 20.08 -49.25
C TYR A 817 8.52 21.19 -48.89
N PHE A 818 9.71 20.83 -48.39
CA PHE A 818 10.70 21.83 -48.00
C PHE A 818 11.20 22.65 -49.19
N LEU A 819 11.29 22.05 -50.39
CA LEU A 819 11.57 22.82 -51.59
C LEU A 819 10.47 23.86 -51.88
N ILE A 820 9.19 23.52 -51.72
CA ILE A 820 8.07 24.47 -51.89
C ILE A 820 8.18 25.60 -50.85
N VAL A 821 8.51 25.27 -49.59
CA VAL A 821 8.70 26.27 -48.54
C VAL A 821 9.89 27.18 -48.84
N GLU A 822 11.01 26.64 -49.30
CA GLU A 822 12.21 27.41 -49.69
C GLU A 822 11.92 28.40 -50.83
N MET A 823 10.95 28.12 -51.72
CA MET A 823 10.55 29.05 -52.77
C MET A 823 9.98 30.36 -52.22
N SER A 824 9.46 30.39 -50.98
CA SER A 824 9.03 31.63 -50.33
C SER A 824 10.17 32.64 -50.11
N ASN A 825 11.43 32.16 -50.02
CA ASN A 825 12.62 33.01 -49.96
C ASN A 825 12.93 33.67 -51.31
N VAL A 826 12.49 33.07 -52.43
CA VAL A 826 12.62 33.65 -53.78
C VAL A 826 11.55 34.72 -54.00
N ASN A 827 10.31 34.45 -53.56
CA ASN A 827 9.23 35.42 -53.56
C ASN A 827 8.24 35.09 -52.44
N VAL A 828 7.92 36.10 -51.62
CA VAL A 828 6.99 36.00 -50.49
C VAL A 828 5.61 35.45 -50.88
N MET A 829 5.19 35.59 -52.14
CA MET A 829 3.91 35.06 -52.63
C MET A 829 3.89 33.53 -52.80
N TYR A 830 5.04 32.86 -52.79
CA TYR A 830 5.15 31.39 -52.95
C TYR A 830 4.97 30.63 -51.65
N GLN A 831 4.05 31.08 -50.81
CA GLN A 831 3.70 30.41 -49.57
C GLN A 831 2.69 29.29 -49.84
N ASN A 832 2.94 28.13 -49.24
CA ASN A 832 2.01 27.02 -49.28
C ASN A 832 1.87 26.39 -47.90
N SER A 833 0.63 26.03 -47.56
CA SER A 833 0.36 25.38 -46.28
C SER A 833 0.75 23.90 -46.34
N LEU A 834 1.24 23.37 -45.21
CA LEU A 834 1.50 21.94 -45.08
C LEU A 834 0.22 21.12 -45.35
N LYS A 835 -0.93 21.57 -44.85
CA LYS A 835 -2.23 20.92 -45.08
C LYS A 835 -2.54 20.73 -46.58
N GLN A 836 -2.28 21.74 -47.40
CA GLN A 836 -2.52 21.65 -48.84
C GLN A 836 -1.56 20.66 -49.51
N PHE A 837 -0.28 20.66 -49.11
CA PHE A 837 0.69 19.68 -49.59
C PHE A 837 0.29 18.25 -49.21
N LEU A 838 -0.15 18.03 -47.98
CA LEU A 838 -0.61 16.74 -47.48
C LEU A 838 -1.78 16.18 -48.30
N ASN A 839 -2.75 17.02 -48.70
CA ASN A 839 -3.82 16.60 -49.60
C ASN A 839 -3.31 16.14 -50.99
N ILE A 840 -2.25 16.78 -51.51
CA ILE A 840 -1.63 16.40 -52.77
C ILE A 840 -0.92 15.06 -52.61
N PHE A 841 -0.17 14.90 -51.52
CA PHE A 841 0.53 13.67 -51.16
C PHE A 841 -0.43 12.48 -51.05
N ASP A 842 -1.51 12.63 -50.27
CA ASP A 842 -2.55 11.61 -50.10
C ASP A 842 -3.20 11.27 -51.47
N SER A 843 -3.49 12.29 -52.29
CA SER A 843 -4.01 12.09 -53.65
C SER A 843 -3.01 11.37 -54.57
N SER A 844 -1.71 11.56 -54.40
CA SER A 844 -0.68 10.91 -55.22
C SER A 844 -0.60 9.41 -54.92
N ILE A 845 -0.75 9.04 -53.65
CA ILE A 845 -0.77 7.63 -53.24
C ILE A 845 -2.04 6.95 -53.79
N LEU A 846 -3.20 7.59 -53.69
CA LEU A 846 -4.46 7.00 -54.15
C LEU A 846 -4.55 6.83 -55.67
N LYS A 847 -4.03 7.80 -56.45
CA LYS A 847 -4.17 7.83 -57.92
C LYS A 847 -3.03 7.17 -58.68
N SER A 848 -1.91 6.87 -58.02
CA SER A 848 -0.78 6.17 -58.65
C SER A 848 -1.13 4.71 -58.98
N PRO A 849 -0.51 4.13 -60.02
CA PRO A 849 -0.73 2.72 -60.39
C PRO A 849 -0.45 1.78 -59.21
N LYS A 850 -1.40 0.89 -58.91
CA LYS A 850 -1.26 -0.13 -57.86
C LYS A 850 -0.44 -1.31 -58.39
N SER A 851 0.49 -1.83 -57.58
CA SER A 851 1.22 -3.08 -57.83
C SER A 851 1.17 -3.96 -56.56
N LYS A 852 1.30 -5.28 -56.75
CA LYS A 852 1.41 -6.25 -55.64
C LYS A 852 2.84 -6.34 -55.10
N ASP A 853 3.83 -6.00 -55.93
CA ASP A 853 5.22 -5.89 -55.48
C ASP A 853 5.44 -4.54 -54.80
N THR A 854 5.99 -4.57 -53.58
CA THR A 854 6.20 -3.37 -52.77
C THR A 854 7.18 -2.41 -53.45
N ILE A 855 8.24 -2.93 -54.07
CA ILE A 855 9.28 -2.11 -54.71
C ILE A 855 8.70 -1.38 -55.92
N GLU A 856 8.06 -2.10 -56.83
CA GLU A 856 7.38 -1.50 -58.00
C GLU A 856 6.28 -0.51 -57.56
N ARG A 857 5.54 -0.81 -56.49
CA ARG A 857 4.55 0.10 -55.92
C ARG A 857 5.18 1.41 -55.44
N ILE A 858 6.30 1.34 -54.74
CA ILE A 858 7.04 2.52 -54.25
C ILE A 858 7.49 3.39 -55.42
N ASP A 859 8.09 2.81 -56.46
CA ASP A 859 8.56 3.57 -57.63
C ASP A 859 7.41 4.27 -58.37
N ASN A 860 6.27 3.59 -58.53
CA ASN A 860 5.06 4.17 -59.10
C ASN A 860 4.55 5.37 -58.29
N ILE A 861 4.56 5.28 -56.95
CA ILE A 861 4.18 6.39 -56.07
C ILE A 861 5.18 7.54 -56.23
N LEU A 862 6.49 7.26 -56.21
CA LEU A 862 7.55 8.27 -56.29
C LEU A 862 7.47 9.07 -57.59
N MET A 863 7.28 8.40 -58.73
CA MET A 863 7.14 9.06 -60.04
C MET A 863 5.88 9.94 -60.08
N PHE A 864 4.74 9.39 -59.66
CA PHE A 864 3.48 10.12 -59.71
C PHE A 864 3.44 11.30 -58.73
N LEU A 865 3.94 11.11 -57.51
CA LEU A 865 4.06 12.16 -56.50
C LEU A 865 4.93 13.32 -56.99
N THR A 866 6.11 13.01 -57.54
CA THR A 866 7.02 14.02 -58.08
C THR A 866 6.34 14.81 -59.20
N TYR A 867 5.67 14.12 -60.12
CA TYR A 867 4.95 14.76 -61.23
C TYR A 867 3.77 15.63 -60.76
N GLN A 868 2.96 15.14 -59.83
CA GLN A 868 1.78 15.85 -59.34
C GLN A 868 2.18 17.12 -58.57
N VAL A 869 3.18 17.01 -57.69
CA VAL A 869 3.69 18.16 -56.93
C VAL A 869 4.36 19.18 -57.86
N TRP A 870 5.15 18.72 -58.83
CA TRP A 870 5.76 19.59 -59.84
C TRP A 870 4.69 20.35 -60.64
N THR A 871 3.70 19.64 -61.18
CA THR A 871 2.61 20.23 -61.96
C THR A 871 1.81 21.24 -61.15
N TYR A 872 1.50 20.92 -59.89
CA TYR A 872 0.75 21.80 -59.00
C TYR A 872 1.55 23.08 -58.68
N THR A 873 2.84 22.94 -58.34
CA THR A 873 3.68 24.07 -57.94
C THR A 873 3.96 24.99 -59.13
N LEU A 874 4.22 24.46 -60.32
CA LEU A 874 4.46 25.29 -61.51
C LEU A 874 3.27 26.20 -61.89
N ARG A 875 2.04 25.86 -61.48
CA ARG A 875 0.87 26.72 -61.73
C ARG A 875 0.89 28.02 -60.92
N SER A 876 1.52 28.02 -59.74
CA SER A 876 1.58 29.19 -58.87
C SER A 876 2.84 30.04 -59.10
N LEU A 877 3.87 29.50 -59.77
CA LEU A 877 5.12 30.19 -60.02
C LEU A 877 5.07 31.09 -61.27
N TYR A 878 5.79 32.21 -61.22
CA TYR A 878 6.04 33.04 -62.40
C TYR A 878 6.94 32.29 -63.38
N GLU A 879 6.78 32.55 -64.69
CA GLU A 879 7.50 31.86 -65.76
C GLU A 879 9.02 31.85 -65.54
N ARG A 880 9.59 32.98 -65.10
CA ARG A 880 11.03 33.13 -64.81
C ARG A 880 11.55 32.19 -63.72
N HIS A 881 10.70 31.74 -62.79
CA HIS A 881 11.10 30.89 -61.65
C HIS A 881 10.77 29.40 -61.87
N LYS A 882 10.04 29.04 -62.93
CA LYS A 882 9.72 27.64 -63.23
C LYS A 882 10.97 26.78 -63.52
N PRO A 883 11.97 27.25 -64.30
CA PRO A 883 13.20 26.49 -64.52
C PRO A 883 14.00 26.33 -63.22
N LEU A 884 14.06 27.38 -62.39
CA LEU A 884 14.73 27.35 -61.09
C LEU A 884 14.16 26.25 -60.20
N PHE A 885 12.83 26.20 -60.04
CA PHE A 885 12.17 25.16 -59.25
C PHE A 885 12.45 23.76 -59.79
N THR A 886 12.38 23.58 -61.12
CA THR A 886 12.60 22.28 -61.75
C THR A 886 14.05 21.79 -61.59
N LEU A 887 15.03 22.70 -61.71
CA LEU A 887 16.44 22.38 -61.48
C LEU A 887 16.68 22.03 -60.01
N MET A 888 16.19 22.87 -59.09
CA MET A 888 16.33 22.64 -57.64
C MET A 888 15.69 21.32 -57.22
N LEU A 889 14.55 20.96 -57.82
CA LEU A 889 13.87 19.69 -57.59
C LEU A 889 14.78 18.51 -57.93
N ALA A 890 15.35 18.49 -59.13
CA ALA A 890 16.27 17.42 -59.55
C ALA A 890 17.51 17.37 -58.64
N MET A 891 18.15 18.51 -58.39
CA MET A 891 19.36 18.58 -57.57
C MET A 891 19.12 18.14 -56.13
N LYS A 892 18.02 18.55 -55.49
CA LYS A 892 17.71 18.14 -54.10
C LYS A 892 17.43 16.65 -53.99
N ILE A 893 16.75 16.06 -54.99
CA ILE A 893 16.53 14.61 -55.06
C ILE A 893 17.86 13.86 -55.19
N ASP A 894 18.75 14.31 -56.08
CA ASP A 894 20.03 13.65 -56.33
C ASP A 894 21.05 13.86 -55.18
N CYS A 895 20.99 15.02 -54.50
CA CYS A 895 21.73 15.26 -53.26
C CYS A 895 21.29 14.29 -52.15
N TYR A 896 19.97 14.08 -52.00
CA TYR A 896 19.46 13.12 -51.01
C TYR A 896 19.87 11.67 -51.33
N LYS A 897 19.89 11.30 -52.62
CA LYS A 897 20.41 9.99 -53.06
C LYS A 897 21.93 9.84 -52.91
N GLY A 898 22.66 10.91 -52.58
CA GLY A 898 24.12 10.93 -52.54
C GLY A 898 24.78 10.85 -53.92
N SER A 899 24.02 11.07 -55.01
CA SER A 899 24.57 11.11 -56.37
C SER A 899 25.33 12.41 -56.67
N ILE A 900 24.99 13.48 -55.93
CA ILE A 900 25.69 14.77 -55.94
C ILE A 900 26.06 15.10 -54.50
N THR A 901 27.33 15.41 -54.24
CA THR A 901 27.78 15.84 -52.92
C THR A 901 27.43 17.31 -52.67
N HIS A 902 27.29 17.69 -51.38
CA HIS A 902 27.02 19.10 -51.03
C HIS A 902 28.13 20.05 -51.51
N GLU A 903 29.38 19.58 -51.52
CA GLU A 903 30.53 20.33 -52.03
C GLU A 903 30.43 20.56 -53.54
N GLU A 904 30.08 19.54 -54.33
CA GLU A 904 29.83 19.69 -55.77
C GLU A 904 28.71 20.70 -56.02
N PHE A 905 27.58 20.57 -55.31
CA PHE A 905 26.46 21.50 -55.41
C PHE A 905 26.89 22.95 -55.13
N LEU A 906 27.64 23.19 -54.04
CA LEU A 906 28.14 24.52 -53.69
C LEU A 906 29.16 25.06 -54.70
N ALA A 907 30.05 24.21 -55.21
CA ALA A 907 31.05 24.59 -56.21
C ALA A 907 30.39 25.08 -57.51
N PHE A 908 29.34 24.42 -57.98
CA PHE A 908 28.59 24.85 -59.18
C PHE A 908 27.77 26.13 -58.96
N ILE A 909 27.33 26.43 -57.73
CA ILE A 909 26.58 27.65 -57.42
C ILE A 909 27.51 28.85 -57.20
N LYS A 910 28.58 28.69 -56.40
CA LYS A 910 29.50 29.79 -56.04
C LYS A 910 30.54 30.06 -57.12
N GLY A 911 30.98 29.03 -57.83
CA GLY A 911 32.13 29.10 -58.74
C GLY A 911 33.36 29.68 -58.04
N GLY A 912 34.25 30.31 -58.82
CA GLY A 912 35.45 30.98 -58.32
C GLY A 912 35.22 32.37 -57.72
N ALA A 913 33.98 32.78 -57.46
CA ALA A 913 33.68 34.13 -56.96
C ALA A 913 34.22 34.40 -55.54
N SER A 914 34.51 33.35 -54.78
CA SER A 914 35.11 33.43 -53.44
C SER A 914 36.64 33.36 -53.43
N LEU A 915 37.28 33.19 -54.60
CA LEU A 915 38.73 33.10 -54.72
C LEU A 915 39.35 34.44 -55.11
N ASP A 916 40.48 34.76 -54.49
CA ASP A 916 41.33 35.89 -54.90
C ASP A 916 42.38 35.41 -55.92
N LEU A 917 42.56 36.19 -56.98
CA LEU A 917 43.52 35.91 -58.06
C LEU A 917 44.97 35.82 -57.55
N ASN A 918 45.29 36.55 -56.48
CA ASN A 918 46.64 36.56 -55.89
C ASN A 918 46.90 35.35 -54.99
N ALA A 919 45.86 34.67 -54.52
CA ALA A 919 45.96 33.52 -53.64
C ALA A 919 46.00 32.18 -54.39
N VAL A 920 45.72 32.19 -55.70
CA VAL A 920 45.64 30.99 -56.54
C VAL A 920 46.84 30.86 -57.48
N THR A 921 47.01 29.67 -58.08
CA THR A 921 48.04 29.43 -59.08
C THR A 921 47.99 30.47 -60.20
N PRO A 922 49.13 31.03 -60.63
CA PRO A 922 49.15 32.07 -61.66
C PRO A 922 48.53 31.59 -62.97
N LYS A 923 47.77 32.48 -63.61
CA LYS A 923 47.15 32.23 -64.90
C LYS A 923 48.22 31.93 -65.97
N PRO A 924 48.14 30.77 -66.65
CA PRO A 924 49.19 30.33 -67.57
C PRO A 924 49.18 31.06 -68.91
N PHE A 925 48.02 31.55 -69.36
CA PHE A 925 47.86 32.16 -70.68
C PHE A 925 47.02 33.44 -70.62
N ARG A 926 47.43 34.49 -71.34
CA ARG A 926 46.78 35.81 -71.32
C ARG A 926 45.33 35.82 -71.83
N TRP A 927 44.96 34.89 -72.70
CA TRP A 927 43.62 34.83 -73.32
C TRP A 927 42.52 34.33 -72.38
N ILE A 928 42.86 33.59 -71.32
CA ILE A 928 41.89 33.11 -70.33
C ILE A 928 41.44 34.32 -69.51
N LEU A 929 40.15 34.64 -69.39
CA LEU A 929 39.74 35.76 -68.54
C LEU A 929 40.00 35.43 -67.05
N ASP A 930 40.27 36.46 -66.26
CA ASP A 930 40.60 36.29 -64.84
C ASP A 930 39.48 35.59 -64.06
N ILE A 931 38.22 35.94 -64.33
CA ILE A 931 37.05 35.26 -63.76
C ILE A 931 36.93 33.80 -64.21
N THR A 932 37.27 33.50 -65.46
CA THR A 932 37.28 32.13 -65.99
C THR A 932 38.37 31.30 -65.31
N TRP A 933 39.54 31.89 -65.07
CA TRP A 933 40.63 31.22 -64.38
C TRP A 933 40.26 30.88 -62.93
N LEU A 934 39.66 31.82 -62.20
CA LEU A 934 39.15 31.55 -60.85
C LEU A 934 38.12 30.42 -60.84
N ASN A 935 37.18 30.39 -61.79
CA ASN A 935 36.21 29.31 -61.92
C ASN A 935 36.86 27.95 -62.22
N LEU A 936 37.90 27.94 -63.07
CA LEU A 936 38.67 26.73 -63.39
C LEU A 936 39.47 26.23 -62.18
N VAL A 937 40.02 27.13 -61.38
CA VAL A 937 40.71 26.76 -60.13
C VAL A 937 39.71 26.20 -59.12
N GLU A 938 38.54 26.82 -58.94
CA GLU A 938 37.54 26.31 -58.01
C GLU A 938 37.04 24.92 -58.42
N ILE A 939 36.65 24.75 -59.70
CA ILE A 939 36.13 23.46 -60.17
C ILE A 939 37.20 22.36 -60.10
N SER A 940 38.49 22.71 -60.25
CA SER A 940 39.59 21.75 -60.14
C SER A 940 39.77 21.15 -58.74
N LYS A 941 39.21 21.76 -57.71
CA LYS A 941 39.18 21.16 -56.37
C LYS A 941 38.31 19.91 -56.32
N LEU A 942 37.33 19.78 -57.23
CA LEU A 942 36.49 18.60 -57.31
C LEU A 942 37.28 17.42 -57.90
N PRO A 943 37.16 16.21 -57.34
CA PRO A 943 37.91 15.03 -57.80
C PRO A 943 37.78 14.77 -59.30
N ALA A 944 36.58 14.93 -59.86
CA ALA A 944 36.28 14.72 -61.28
C ALA A 944 37.02 15.69 -62.22
N PHE A 945 37.37 16.88 -61.75
CA PHE A 945 38.01 17.95 -62.55
C PHE A 945 39.43 18.27 -62.09
N SER A 946 40.00 17.51 -61.15
CA SER A 946 41.37 17.68 -60.63
C SER A 946 42.45 17.74 -61.71
N THR A 947 42.26 17.02 -62.83
CA THR A 947 43.20 17.01 -63.97
C THR A 947 42.99 18.15 -64.97
N LEU A 948 41.95 18.97 -64.82
CA LEU A 948 41.54 19.98 -65.79
C LEU A 948 42.62 21.04 -66.02
N LEU A 949 43.21 21.58 -64.95
CA LEU A 949 44.27 22.59 -65.05
C LEU A 949 45.52 22.03 -65.76
N GLY A 950 45.88 20.79 -65.46
CA GLY A 950 46.99 20.09 -66.14
C GLY A 950 46.72 19.86 -67.63
N LYS A 951 45.50 19.49 -68.00
CA LYS A 951 45.11 19.29 -69.41
C LYS A 951 45.15 20.58 -70.21
N ILE A 952 44.74 21.72 -69.64
CA ILE A 952 44.82 23.04 -70.29
C ILE A 952 46.26 23.43 -70.59
N LEU A 953 47.18 23.14 -69.66
CA LEU A 953 48.62 23.37 -69.85
C LEU A 953 49.21 22.47 -70.96
N LEU A 954 48.80 21.20 -71.00
CA LEU A 954 49.30 20.21 -71.97
C LEU A 954 48.75 20.42 -73.40
N ALA A 955 47.47 20.72 -73.56
CA ALA A 955 46.82 20.83 -74.87
C ALA A 955 47.47 21.91 -75.77
N GLN A 956 47.84 23.05 -75.19
CA GLN A 956 48.49 24.14 -75.96
C GLN A 956 49.98 23.89 -76.25
N SER A 957 50.63 22.99 -75.49
CA SER A 957 51.99 22.54 -75.80
C SER A 957 52.01 21.62 -77.05
N MET A 958 50.94 20.86 -77.28
CA MET A 958 50.76 20.03 -78.48
C MET A 958 50.35 20.85 -79.73
N GLU A 959 49.58 21.93 -79.58
CA GLU A 959 49.25 22.82 -80.71
C GLU A 959 50.44 23.66 -81.23
N ARG A 960 51.52 23.81 -80.45
CA ARG A 960 52.75 24.46 -80.91
C ARG A 960 53.71 23.53 -81.67
N LEU A 961 53.46 22.23 -81.69
CA LEU A 961 54.30 21.23 -82.37
C LEU A 961 54.26 21.22 -83.92
N PRO A 962 53.25 21.74 -84.66
CA PRO A 962 53.32 21.79 -86.13
C PRO A 962 54.00 23.07 -86.67
N SER A 963 54.82 23.75 -85.87
CA SER A 963 55.68 24.85 -86.34
C SER A 963 57.18 24.60 -86.16
N LEU A 964 57.56 23.37 -85.82
CA LEU A 964 58.94 22.92 -85.61
C LEU A 964 59.26 21.57 -86.28
N ILE A 965 58.52 21.21 -87.34
CA ILE A 965 58.89 20.19 -88.33
C ILE A 965 58.99 20.85 -89.69
#